data_AF-A0A2V1CGT7-F1
#
_entry.id   AF-A0A2V1CGT7-F1
#
_cell.length_a   1.000
_cell.length_b   1.000
_cell.length_c   1.000
_cell.angle_alpha   90.00
_cell.angle_beta   90.00
_cell.angle_gamma   90.00
#
_symmetry.space_group_name_H-M   'P 1'
#
loop_
_entity.id
_entity.type
_entity.pdbx_description
1 polymer ?
#
loop_
_entity_poly.entity_id
_entity_poly.type
_entity_poly.pdbx_seq_one_letter_code
_entity_poly.pdbx_strand_id
1 'polypeptide(L)'
;MGFREVGTWQYSKEKENGVKEHIRKLEAKVKTSEMQGVDLKCEGFGTILTGGSGTGKTTFANQYAAYLHAAGLVSTSTVKSTTGIYLADGGISRIKNYIENMERDGGILFIDDAHFLLSSDHSSGIKVLDYLLQTIPLHSAKIAFILAGTEKGMRKVIGHGGHSTATMFQYLINFEDFKDEELVGIFGRVIKKKWDGKMIVEGGEAGLFVRVATRRVGRGRGMERFGNARAVEALVGRVWERQVVRRAAEREKHSATDSNIFTKEDILGPDPSNAVLNSPAWTQLQKLTGLEKVKDSILSLLELVKANYQREMEEKPLLKVSLNRLFLGPPGTGKTLVAKIYGQLLAEIGILSKGEVLLRNPSDLIGQYIGDSEANTKAALNAAIGNVLVIDEAYMMYSGGSDGTGNESDSYRQGIMDTLVGEIQSTPGEDRCVLLLGYDTAMEEMLQNSNPGLARRFPLADAFRFQNFTAQELESILRSKLADDVLEATDEAIRVAMDVLEKASQRANFGNGGEVENLISKAKTNYQSRASTLPIADRPKEWIFLPQDFDPSFDRQKSAPSNLRKLFADVVGCESVIHKLETYQRVALAMKSRDLDPREYIPTNFVFKGPPGTGKTTTARKLASVYYDMGLLAEPSVVECSASDLIGKYIGHSGPKTAKVFEKALGRVLFIDEAYRLADGGKCSYASEVVSELVDLMTKEKYKGKIVVVLAGYEDEMNGLLGMNPGLASRFPEEICFANLSPETCVEILNIKIRQAGIGLGFLEYVRGANAEVTALMKKFVATKGWGNARDVETLAKGICRGVFASLGAGGELVCTRDVVVGVLRGMLGERMKRGGDCVDEETVWGNSRIRGTDNRKMMMADRRTGQRKLERVKEKLPGEVKKVGELEVFLASGMQ
;
A
#
# COMPACT_ATOMS: atom_id res chain seq x y z
N MET A 1 -6.02 33.04 -71.93
CA MET A 1 -7.34 33.06 -71.26
C MET A 1 -7.51 31.72 -70.55
N GLY A 2 -7.69 31.69 -69.23
CA GLY A 2 -7.82 30.43 -68.47
C GLY A 2 -7.27 30.43 -67.03
N PHE A 3 -6.73 31.55 -66.52
CA PHE A 3 -6.08 31.60 -65.19
C PHE A 3 -6.91 32.23 -64.05
N ARG A 4 -8.22 32.48 -64.27
CA ARG A 4 -9.10 33.08 -63.26
C ARG A 4 -10.12 32.12 -62.62
N GLU A 5 -10.25 30.89 -63.10
CA GLU A 5 -11.31 29.96 -62.64
C GLU A 5 -10.84 28.75 -61.83
N VAL A 6 -9.53 28.51 -61.67
CA VAL A 6 -9.06 27.50 -60.72
C VAL A 6 -9.01 28.13 -59.32
N GLY A 7 -10.17 28.19 -58.68
CA GLY A 7 -10.38 28.28 -57.23
C GLY A 7 -9.63 29.40 -56.52
N THR A 8 -10.37 30.42 -56.07
CA THR A 8 -9.93 31.28 -54.98
C THR A 8 -9.41 30.43 -53.82
N TRP A 9 -8.10 30.48 -53.56
CA TRP A 9 -7.46 29.96 -52.35
C TRP A 9 -7.97 30.78 -51.15
N GLN A 10 -9.19 30.49 -50.70
CA GLN A 10 -9.82 31.13 -49.55
C GLN A 10 -9.35 30.43 -48.26
N TYR A 11 -8.07 30.62 -47.95
CA TYR A 11 -7.57 30.47 -46.58
C TYR A 11 -7.76 31.80 -45.83
N SER A 12 -7.92 31.68 -44.51
CA SER A 12 -8.03 32.80 -43.57
C SER A 12 -6.89 33.81 -43.79
N LYS A 13 -7.23 35.10 -43.85
CA LYS A 13 -6.38 36.22 -44.32
C LYS A 13 -5.03 36.42 -43.58
N GLU A 14 -4.68 35.64 -42.55
CA GLU A 14 -3.55 35.99 -41.67
C GLU A 14 -2.53 34.88 -41.31
N LYS A 15 -2.71 33.62 -41.73
CA LYS A 15 -1.70 32.54 -41.48
C LYS A 15 -1.15 31.90 -42.74
N GLU A 16 -0.93 32.74 -43.72
CA GLU A 16 -0.72 32.35 -45.09
C GLU A 16 0.61 32.90 -45.63
N ASN A 17 1.65 32.91 -44.79
CA ASN A 17 2.99 33.27 -45.24
C ASN A 17 3.76 32.02 -45.69
N GLY A 18 4.01 31.01 -44.84
CA GLY A 18 4.82 29.85 -45.23
C GLY A 18 4.28 29.02 -46.41
N VAL A 19 3.01 28.61 -46.37
CA VAL A 19 2.38 27.78 -47.43
C VAL A 19 2.23 28.56 -48.73
N LYS A 20 1.75 29.81 -48.64
CA LYS A 20 1.49 30.69 -49.78
C LYS A 20 2.80 31.21 -50.40
N GLU A 21 3.82 31.46 -49.58
CA GLU A 21 5.18 31.76 -50.03
C GLU A 21 5.81 30.54 -50.69
N HIS A 22 5.61 29.33 -50.16
CA HIS A 22 6.08 28.10 -50.81
C HIS A 22 5.43 27.92 -52.19
N ILE A 23 4.10 28.08 -52.30
CA ILE A 23 3.40 28.02 -53.59
C ILE A 23 3.91 29.14 -54.53
N ARG A 24 4.08 30.37 -54.06
CA ARG A 24 4.65 31.47 -54.86
C ARG A 24 6.08 31.19 -55.34
N LYS A 25 6.93 30.60 -54.49
CA LYS A 25 8.29 30.19 -54.85
C LYS A 25 8.26 29.10 -55.91
N LEU A 26 7.36 28.12 -55.76
CA LEU A 26 7.15 27.07 -56.75
C LEU A 26 6.64 27.65 -58.08
N GLU A 27 5.65 28.54 -58.04
CA GLU A 27 5.15 29.26 -59.22
C GLU A 27 6.25 30.06 -59.92
N ALA A 28 7.08 30.78 -59.16
CA ALA A 28 8.21 31.52 -59.70
C ALA A 28 9.24 30.58 -60.33
N LYS A 29 9.51 29.44 -59.70
CA LYS A 29 10.42 28.41 -60.23
C LYS A 29 9.89 27.83 -61.54
N VAL A 30 8.63 27.39 -61.58
CA VAL A 30 7.99 26.84 -62.78
C VAL A 30 8.05 27.83 -63.94
N LYS A 31 7.61 29.08 -63.72
CA LYS A 31 7.65 30.12 -64.76
C LYS A 31 9.07 30.42 -65.24
N THR A 32 10.04 30.47 -64.32
CA THR A 32 11.44 30.74 -64.67
C THR A 32 12.04 29.59 -65.48
N SER A 33 11.75 28.35 -65.11
CA SER A 33 12.20 27.16 -65.83
C SER A 33 11.56 27.04 -67.22
N GLU A 34 10.27 27.38 -67.36
CA GLU A 34 9.62 27.49 -68.67
C GLU A 34 10.32 28.53 -69.57
N MET A 35 10.65 29.70 -69.02
CA MET A 35 11.39 30.75 -69.75
C MET A 35 12.82 30.33 -70.11
N GLN A 36 13.46 29.50 -69.29
CA GLN A 36 14.84 29.02 -69.49
C GLN A 36 14.91 27.72 -70.31
N GLY A 37 13.77 27.10 -70.67
CA GLY A 37 13.74 25.82 -71.38
C GLY A 37 14.21 24.62 -70.56
N VAL A 38 14.12 24.70 -69.23
CA VAL A 38 14.53 23.63 -68.30
C VAL A 38 13.35 22.68 -68.06
N ASP A 39 13.54 21.38 -68.30
CA ASP A 39 12.52 20.36 -68.01
C ASP A 39 12.48 20.04 -66.51
N LEU A 40 11.38 20.41 -65.86
CA LEU A 40 11.15 20.19 -64.43
C LEU A 40 10.62 18.79 -64.10
N LYS A 41 10.34 17.95 -65.09
CA LYS A 41 9.82 16.59 -64.85
C LYS A 41 10.80 15.70 -64.10
N CYS A 42 12.10 15.98 -64.14
CA CYS A 42 13.10 15.19 -63.42
C CYS A 42 13.38 15.71 -62.00
N GLU A 43 12.77 16.82 -61.57
CA GLU A 43 12.93 17.32 -60.21
C GLU A 43 12.03 16.57 -59.22
N GLY A 44 12.55 16.33 -58.01
CA GLY A 44 11.77 15.74 -56.93
C GLY A 44 10.94 16.78 -56.19
N PHE A 45 9.61 16.72 -56.31
CA PHE A 45 8.66 17.55 -55.53
C PHE A 45 8.31 16.96 -54.16
N GLY A 46 9.26 16.21 -53.56
CA GLY A 46 9.09 15.59 -52.26
C GLY A 46 8.86 16.64 -51.16
N THR A 47 7.77 16.48 -50.41
CA THR A 47 7.39 17.44 -49.35
C THR A 47 7.15 16.76 -48.01
N ILE A 48 7.70 17.32 -46.94
CA ILE A 48 7.39 16.97 -45.55
C ILE A 48 6.46 18.02 -44.96
N LEU A 49 5.30 17.58 -44.46
CA LEU A 49 4.33 18.41 -43.75
C LEU A 49 4.41 18.11 -42.25
N THR A 50 4.82 19.09 -41.45
CA THR A 50 4.82 19.00 -39.98
C THR A 50 3.66 19.77 -39.40
N GLY A 51 3.04 19.27 -38.33
CA GLY A 51 2.06 20.04 -37.56
C GLY A 51 1.06 19.16 -36.80
N GLY A 52 0.28 19.79 -35.93
CA GLY A 52 -0.74 19.12 -35.11
C GLY A 52 -1.84 18.43 -35.91
N SER A 53 -2.67 17.62 -35.24
CA SER A 53 -3.83 16.99 -35.88
C SER A 53 -4.83 18.06 -36.32
N GLY A 54 -5.44 17.89 -37.49
CA GLY A 54 -6.48 18.80 -38.00
C GLY A 54 -6.00 20.21 -38.37
N THR A 55 -4.70 20.45 -38.57
CA THR A 55 -4.17 21.75 -39.05
C THR A 55 -4.35 21.98 -40.56
N GLY A 56 -4.84 20.99 -41.31
CA GLY A 56 -5.14 21.10 -42.74
C GLY A 56 -4.13 20.45 -43.69
N LYS A 57 -3.22 19.61 -43.20
CA LYS A 57 -2.23 18.88 -44.02
C LYS A 57 -2.84 18.10 -45.19
N THR A 58 -3.92 17.36 -44.95
CA THR A 58 -4.64 16.61 -46.01
C THR A 58 -5.27 17.55 -47.04
N THR A 59 -5.82 18.68 -46.60
CA THR A 59 -6.38 19.70 -47.50
C THR A 59 -5.29 20.29 -48.38
N PHE A 60 -4.13 20.59 -47.81
CA PHE A 60 -2.96 21.06 -48.56
C PHE A 60 -2.51 20.02 -49.59
N ALA A 61 -2.39 18.73 -49.21
CA ALA A 61 -1.96 17.68 -50.14
C ALA A 61 -2.88 17.60 -51.39
N ASN A 62 -4.20 17.68 -51.19
CA ASN A 62 -5.16 17.70 -52.31
C ASN A 62 -5.01 18.94 -53.19
N GLN A 63 -4.83 20.12 -52.60
CA GLN A 63 -4.64 21.36 -53.35
C GLN A 63 -3.28 21.40 -54.06
N TYR A 64 -2.24 20.86 -53.43
CA TYR A 64 -0.90 20.73 -54.01
C TYR A 64 -0.91 19.77 -55.21
N ALA A 65 -1.66 18.67 -55.13
CA ALA A 65 -1.86 17.76 -56.27
C ALA A 65 -2.58 18.43 -57.45
N ALA A 66 -3.64 19.17 -57.17
CA ALA A 66 -4.35 19.94 -58.19
C ALA A 66 -3.43 20.96 -58.86
N TYR A 67 -2.57 21.63 -58.08
CA TYR A 67 -1.61 22.59 -58.58
C TYR A 67 -0.52 21.94 -59.45
N LEU A 68 0.15 20.90 -58.96
CA LEU A 68 1.22 20.21 -59.72
C LEU A 68 0.71 19.65 -61.05
N HIS A 69 -0.53 19.14 -61.08
CA HIS A 69 -1.17 18.67 -62.30
C HIS A 69 -1.46 19.84 -63.27
N ALA A 70 -2.00 20.95 -62.77
CA ALA A 70 -2.26 22.14 -63.59
C ALA A 70 -0.98 22.75 -64.17
N ALA A 71 0.15 22.62 -63.46
CA ALA A 71 1.48 23.02 -63.91
C ALA A 71 2.16 22.00 -64.84
N GLY A 72 1.53 20.85 -65.12
CA GLY A 72 2.09 19.81 -66.00
C GLY A 72 3.27 19.02 -65.40
N LEU A 73 3.48 19.12 -64.08
CA LEU A 73 4.59 18.48 -63.35
C LEU A 73 4.26 17.03 -62.96
N VAL A 74 2.98 16.69 -62.82
CA VAL A 74 2.49 15.33 -62.61
C VAL A 74 1.38 15.00 -63.61
N SER A 75 1.22 13.73 -63.96
CA SER A 75 0.24 13.27 -64.95
C SER A 75 -1.22 13.35 -64.49
N THR A 76 -1.47 13.31 -63.17
CA THR A 76 -2.81 13.30 -62.58
C THR A 76 -2.85 14.09 -61.26
N SER A 77 -4.01 14.63 -60.90
CA SER A 77 -4.25 15.29 -59.61
C SER A 77 -4.68 14.31 -58.49
N THR A 78 -4.66 13.00 -58.76
CA THR A 78 -5.09 11.97 -57.81
C THR A 78 -4.11 11.84 -56.65
N VAL A 79 -4.62 12.01 -55.44
CA VAL A 79 -3.89 11.77 -54.18
C VAL A 79 -4.26 10.39 -53.64
N LYS A 80 -3.30 9.49 -53.58
CA LYS A 80 -3.46 8.19 -52.92
C LYS A 80 -2.97 8.32 -51.49
N SER A 81 -3.89 8.26 -50.53
CA SER A 81 -3.58 8.37 -49.10
C SER A 81 -3.36 6.99 -48.45
N THR A 82 -2.38 6.93 -47.55
CA THR A 82 -2.10 5.78 -46.68
C THR A 82 -1.57 6.29 -45.34
N THR A 83 -1.47 5.44 -44.32
CA THR A 83 -0.90 5.81 -43.02
C THR A 83 0.42 5.07 -42.75
N GLY A 84 1.27 5.66 -41.92
CA GLY A 84 2.53 5.03 -41.49
C GLY A 84 2.32 3.67 -40.81
N ILE A 85 1.32 3.56 -39.94
CA ILE A 85 0.96 2.30 -39.26
C ILE A 85 0.55 1.24 -40.28
N TYR A 86 -0.33 1.60 -41.21
CA TYR A 86 -0.79 0.66 -42.23
C TYR A 86 0.36 0.20 -43.13
N LEU A 87 1.32 1.07 -43.46
CA LEU A 87 2.49 0.65 -44.22
C LEU A 87 3.44 -0.24 -43.40
N ALA A 88 3.63 0.06 -42.11
CA ALA A 88 4.47 -0.73 -41.21
C ALA A 88 3.95 -2.17 -41.07
N ASP A 89 2.66 -2.35 -40.82
CA ASP A 89 2.00 -3.66 -40.71
C ASP A 89 2.17 -4.52 -41.98
N GLY A 90 2.07 -3.89 -43.16
CA GLY A 90 2.19 -4.59 -44.43
C GLY A 90 3.61 -4.85 -44.93
N GLY A 91 4.62 -4.29 -44.26
CA GLY A 91 6.02 -4.38 -44.67
C GLY A 91 6.29 -3.85 -46.09
N ILE A 92 7.44 -4.25 -46.66
CA ILE A 92 7.93 -3.76 -47.96
C ILE A 92 6.97 -4.12 -49.11
N SER A 93 6.32 -5.29 -49.06
CA SER A 93 5.41 -5.73 -50.11
C SER A 93 4.23 -4.78 -50.30
N ARG A 94 3.69 -4.21 -49.20
CA ARG A 94 2.56 -3.28 -49.28
C ARG A 94 2.97 -1.99 -49.98
N ILE A 95 4.08 -1.39 -49.60
CA ILE A 95 4.53 -0.14 -50.22
C ILE A 95 4.96 -0.31 -51.68
N LYS A 96 5.58 -1.45 -52.00
CA LYS A 96 5.92 -1.82 -53.38
C LYS A 96 4.67 -1.88 -54.26
N ASN A 97 3.60 -2.52 -53.80
CA ASN A 97 2.32 -2.53 -54.51
C ASN A 97 1.72 -1.12 -54.68
N TYR A 98 1.88 -0.21 -53.72
CA TYR A 98 1.41 1.17 -53.88
C TYR A 98 2.16 1.89 -55.00
N ILE A 99 3.49 1.76 -55.03
CA ILE A 99 4.35 2.40 -56.04
C ILE A 99 4.07 1.80 -57.42
N GLU A 100 4.08 0.47 -57.57
CA GLU A 100 3.84 -0.21 -58.86
C GLU A 100 2.48 0.16 -59.47
N ASN A 101 1.42 0.23 -58.65
CA ASN A 101 0.11 0.67 -59.13
C ASN A 101 0.12 2.14 -59.59
N MET A 102 0.96 2.99 -58.99
CA MET A 102 1.06 4.41 -59.34
C MET A 102 2.05 4.70 -60.47
N GLU A 103 2.92 3.77 -60.85
CA GLU A 103 3.85 3.97 -61.98
C GLU A 103 3.15 4.13 -63.34
N ARG A 104 1.92 3.60 -63.46
CA ARG A 104 1.09 3.68 -64.67
C ARG A 104 0.27 4.98 -64.73
N ASP A 105 -0.31 5.38 -63.61
CA ASP A 105 -1.25 6.50 -63.54
C ASP A 105 -0.56 7.84 -63.15
N GLY A 106 0.57 7.75 -62.47
CA GLY A 106 1.25 8.86 -61.79
C GLY A 106 0.39 9.55 -60.73
N GLY A 107 0.91 10.63 -60.13
CA GLY A 107 0.16 11.43 -59.15
C GLY A 107 0.91 11.63 -57.83
N ILE A 108 0.19 11.70 -56.70
CA ILE A 108 0.77 11.99 -55.38
C ILE A 108 0.51 10.86 -54.39
N LEU A 109 1.58 10.36 -53.77
CA LEU A 109 1.49 9.43 -52.63
C LEU A 109 1.57 10.23 -51.32
N PHE A 110 0.46 10.28 -50.58
CA PHE A 110 0.37 10.96 -49.30
C PHE A 110 0.40 9.94 -48.15
N ILE A 111 1.46 9.98 -47.34
CA ILE A 111 1.63 9.12 -46.16
C ILE A 111 1.35 9.96 -44.93
N ASP A 112 0.16 9.79 -44.36
CA ASP A 112 -0.21 10.43 -43.09
C ASP A 112 0.39 9.70 -41.90
N ASP A 113 0.63 10.44 -40.82
CA ASP A 113 1.30 9.97 -39.62
C ASP A 113 2.55 9.10 -39.88
N ALA A 114 3.39 9.54 -40.81
CA ALA A 114 4.59 8.82 -41.26
C ALA A 114 5.59 8.53 -40.11
N HIS A 115 5.54 9.32 -39.04
CA HIS A 115 6.35 9.11 -37.83
C HIS A 115 6.10 7.78 -37.12
N PHE A 116 4.95 7.13 -37.32
CA PHE A 116 4.71 5.78 -36.80
C PHE A 116 5.53 4.69 -37.51
N LEU A 117 6.14 4.97 -38.68
CA LEU A 117 7.09 4.03 -39.27
C LEU A 117 8.32 3.77 -38.38
N LEU A 118 8.60 4.69 -37.44
CA LEU A 118 9.70 4.58 -36.47
C LEU A 118 9.23 4.17 -35.07
N SER A 119 7.98 3.74 -34.89
CA SER A 119 7.52 3.27 -33.57
C SER A 119 8.18 1.94 -33.19
N SER A 120 8.57 1.80 -31.92
CA SER A 120 9.18 0.58 -31.36
C SER A 120 8.34 -0.68 -31.53
N ASP A 121 7.02 -0.52 -31.70
CA ASP A 121 6.05 -1.62 -31.73
C ASP A 121 6.02 -2.35 -33.09
N HIS A 122 6.64 -1.78 -34.13
CA HIS A 122 6.62 -2.33 -35.49
C HIS A 122 8.02 -2.39 -36.10
N SER A 123 8.73 -3.52 -35.92
CA SER A 123 10.08 -3.75 -36.44
C SER A 123 10.20 -3.69 -37.97
N SER A 124 9.09 -3.85 -38.69
CA SER A 124 8.98 -3.73 -40.14
C SER A 124 8.94 -2.28 -40.64
N GLY A 125 8.55 -1.31 -39.80
CA GLY A 125 8.35 0.08 -40.20
C GLY A 125 9.63 0.79 -40.66
N ILE A 126 10.75 0.54 -39.97
CA ILE A 126 12.07 1.09 -40.33
C ILE A 126 12.48 0.60 -41.72
N LYS A 127 12.32 -0.70 -42.00
CA LYS A 127 12.64 -1.30 -43.30
C LYS A 127 11.79 -0.71 -44.43
N VAL A 128 10.53 -0.39 -44.15
CA VAL A 128 9.62 0.26 -45.11
C VAL A 128 10.08 1.69 -45.39
N LEU A 129 10.49 2.44 -44.36
CA LEU A 129 11.03 3.79 -44.53
C LEU A 129 12.34 3.79 -45.33
N ASP A 130 13.26 2.89 -45.03
CA ASP A 130 14.53 2.77 -45.75
C ASP A 130 14.28 2.43 -47.23
N TYR A 131 13.36 1.50 -47.51
CA TYR A 131 12.94 1.17 -48.87
C TYR A 131 12.28 2.36 -49.59
N LEU A 132 11.42 3.12 -48.91
CA LEU A 132 10.82 4.34 -49.44
C LEU A 132 11.90 5.36 -49.84
N LEU A 133 12.87 5.62 -48.97
CA LEU A 133 13.95 6.57 -49.24
C LEU A 133 14.82 6.16 -50.43
N GLN A 134 15.02 4.87 -50.66
CA GLN A 134 15.74 4.35 -51.83
C GLN A 134 14.93 4.41 -53.13
N THR A 135 13.60 4.31 -53.05
CA THR A 135 12.72 4.27 -54.23
C THR A 135 12.28 5.65 -54.72
N ILE A 136 12.24 6.67 -53.85
CA ILE A 136 11.83 8.03 -54.24
C ILE A 136 12.58 8.58 -55.48
N PRO A 137 13.93 8.51 -55.57
CA PRO A 137 14.66 8.97 -56.76
C PRO A 137 14.28 8.27 -58.06
N LEU A 138 13.90 7.00 -57.97
CA LEU A 138 13.64 6.15 -59.13
C LEU A 138 12.29 6.50 -59.78
N HIS A 139 11.37 7.09 -59.01
CA HIS A 139 10.00 7.39 -59.44
C HIS A 139 9.63 8.87 -59.34
N SER A 140 10.59 9.76 -59.03
CA SER A 140 10.35 11.21 -58.83
C SER A 140 9.74 11.90 -60.05
N ALA A 141 9.97 11.38 -61.25
CA ALA A 141 9.44 11.94 -62.49
C ALA A 141 7.95 11.66 -62.74
N LYS A 142 7.33 10.75 -61.97
CA LYS A 142 5.92 10.36 -62.12
C LYS A 142 5.12 10.49 -60.83
N ILE A 143 5.78 10.36 -59.68
CA ILE A 143 5.14 10.31 -58.36
C ILE A 143 5.78 11.38 -57.47
N ALA A 144 4.94 12.28 -56.94
CA ALA A 144 5.34 13.16 -55.85
C ALA A 144 5.03 12.50 -54.49
N PHE A 145 6.00 12.50 -53.58
CA PHE A 145 5.86 11.89 -52.26
C PHE A 145 5.64 12.96 -51.20
N ILE A 146 4.59 12.80 -50.40
CA ILE A 146 4.30 13.68 -49.27
C ILE A 146 4.27 12.87 -47.98
N LEU A 147 5.15 13.22 -47.03
CA LEU A 147 5.13 12.65 -45.68
C LEU A 147 4.52 13.67 -44.72
N ALA A 148 3.51 13.26 -43.95
CA ALA A 148 2.87 14.11 -42.95
C ALA A 148 2.97 13.50 -41.55
N GLY A 149 3.08 14.35 -40.54
CA GLY A 149 3.07 13.88 -39.15
C GLY A 149 3.19 15.01 -38.13
N THR A 150 3.29 14.62 -36.85
CA THR A 150 3.56 15.54 -35.75
C THR A 150 4.96 16.13 -35.87
N GLU A 151 5.18 17.35 -35.38
CA GLU A 151 6.48 18.02 -35.48
C GLU A 151 7.60 17.20 -34.81
N LYS A 152 7.35 16.72 -33.59
CA LYS A 152 8.29 15.89 -32.82
C LYS A 152 8.55 14.54 -33.51
N GLY A 153 7.50 13.91 -34.05
CA GLY A 153 7.62 12.64 -34.75
C GLY A 153 8.40 12.77 -36.05
N MET A 154 8.11 13.79 -36.87
CA MET A 154 8.81 14.00 -38.14
C MET A 154 10.27 14.43 -37.96
N ARG A 155 10.64 15.12 -36.87
CA ARG A 155 12.06 15.33 -36.53
C ARG A 155 12.81 14.01 -36.38
N LYS A 156 12.19 12.97 -35.81
CA LYS A 156 12.79 11.63 -35.72
C LYS A 156 12.93 10.98 -37.10
N VAL A 157 11.92 11.12 -37.97
CA VAL A 157 11.97 10.62 -39.37
C VAL A 157 13.11 11.26 -40.15
N ILE A 158 13.24 12.59 -40.06
CA ILE A 158 14.33 13.35 -40.67
C ILE A 158 15.69 12.95 -40.08
N GLY A 159 15.76 12.74 -38.76
CA GLY A 159 16.97 12.29 -38.09
C GLY A 159 17.42 10.88 -38.51
N HIS A 160 16.48 9.94 -38.66
CA HIS A 160 16.75 8.56 -39.10
C HIS A 160 17.26 8.50 -40.54
N GLY A 161 16.62 9.24 -41.45
CA GLY A 161 17.02 9.26 -42.85
C GLY A 161 18.29 10.09 -43.14
N GLY A 162 18.72 10.93 -42.19
CA GLY A 162 19.92 11.75 -42.29
C GLY A 162 19.96 12.60 -43.57
N HIS A 163 21.08 12.52 -44.31
CA HIS A 163 21.25 13.24 -45.57
C HIS A 163 20.26 12.81 -46.66
N SER A 164 19.88 11.52 -46.71
CA SER A 164 18.97 11.00 -47.73
C SER A 164 17.60 11.68 -47.67
N THR A 165 17.03 11.85 -46.47
CA THR A 165 15.76 12.57 -46.28
C THR A 165 15.83 14.04 -46.71
N ALA A 166 16.94 14.72 -46.41
CA ALA A 166 17.10 16.14 -46.77
C ALA A 166 17.24 16.35 -48.28
N THR A 167 17.82 15.38 -49.00
CA THR A 167 17.93 15.42 -50.47
C THR A 167 16.61 15.03 -51.16
N MET A 168 15.87 14.05 -50.62
CA MET A 168 14.61 13.58 -51.22
C MET A 168 13.43 14.52 -50.98
N PHE A 169 13.39 15.18 -49.82
CA PHE A 169 12.30 16.06 -49.42
C PHE A 169 12.79 17.50 -49.34
N GLN A 170 12.76 18.17 -50.49
CA GLN A 170 13.27 19.53 -50.66
C GLN A 170 12.43 20.58 -49.92
N TYR A 171 11.19 20.24 -49.59
CA TYR A 171 10.24 21.17 -48.99
C TYR A 171 9.79 20.68 -47.62
N LEU A 172 10.07 21.48 -46.59
CA LEU A 172 9.60 21.30 -45.23
C LEU A 172 8.59 22.41 -44.91
N ILE A 173 7.33 22.05 -44.70
CA ILE A 173 6.24 23.00 -44.45
C ILE A 173 5.68 22.74 -43.05
N ASN A 174 5.75 23.76 -42.19
CA ASN A 174 5.19 23.70 -40.86
C ASN A 174 3.77 24.29 -40.81
N PHE A 175 2.82 23.50 -40.32
CA PHE A 175 1.44 23.88 -40.06
C PHE A 175 1.27 24.17 -38.57
N GLU A 176 1.20 25.45 -38.25
CA GLU A 176 0.86 25.91 -36.90
C GLU A 176 -0.61 25.64 -36.55
N ASP A 177 -0.89 25.58 -35.26
CA ASP A 177 -2.26 25.53 -34.76
C ASP A 177 -3.05 26.81 -35.12
N PHE A 178 -4.35 26.66 -35.35
CA PHE A 178 -5.26 27.76 -35.69
C PHE A 178 -5.47 28.72 -34.50
N LYS A 179 -5.45 30.03 -34.75
CA LYS A 179 -5.81 31.06 -33.76
C LYS A 179 -7.31 31.03 -33.45
N ASP A 180 -7.72 31.66 -32.34
CA ASP A 180 -9.14 31.68 -31.91
C ASP A 180 -10.07 32.22 -33.00
N GLU A 181 -9.69 33.31 -33.68
CA GLU A 181 -10.45 33.90 -34.77
C GLU A 181 -10.64 32.92 -35.95
N GLU A 182 -9.62 32.11 -36.22
CA GLU A 182 -9.66 31.11 -37.28
C GLU A 182 -10.55 29.92 -36.88
N LEU A 183 -10.51 29.51 -35.60
CA LEU A 183 -11.39 28.48 -35.05
C LEU A 183 -12.87 28.91 -35.12
N VAL A 184 -13.18 30.19 -34.87
CA VAL A 184 -14.53 30.77 -35.08
C VAL A 184 -14.94 30.65 -36.56
N GLY A 185 -14.05 31.04 -37.48
CA GLY A 185 -14.30 30.88 -38.91
C GLY A 185 -14.49 29.43 -39.36
N ILE A 186 -13.77 28.48 -38.75
CA ILE A 186 -13.95 27.05 -38.99
C ILE A 186 -15.33 26.59 -38.46
N PHE A 187 -15.72 27.00 -37.25
CA PHE A 187 -17.01 26.65 -36.66
C PHE A 187 -18.18 27.06 -37.57
N GLY A 188 -18.19 28.31 -38.05
CA GLY A 188 -19.21 28.78 -39.00
C GLY A 188 -19.22 28.01 -40.31
N ARG A 189 -18.05 27.66 -40.87
CA ARG A 189 -17.96 26.84 -42.09
C ARG A 189 -18.48 25.42 -41.90
N VAL A 190 -18.19 24.79 -40.77
CA VAL A 190 -18.68 23.44 -40.45
C VAL A 190 -20.21 23.44 -40.36
N ILE A 191 -20.81 24.44 -39.71
CA ILE A 191 -22.27 24.57 -39.62
C ILE A 191 -22.88 24.81 -41.01
N LYS A 192 -22.36 25.76 -41.78
CA LYS A 192 -22.86 26.04 -43.14
C LYS A 192 -22.80 24.81 -44.03
N LYS A 193 -21.69 24.07 -44.00
CA LYS A 193 -21.50 22.87 -44.82
C LYS A 193 -22.47 21.75 -44.41
N LYS A 194 -22.68 21.52 -43.11
CA LYS A 194 -23.47 20.38 -42.61
C LYS A 194 -24.98 20.61 -42.70
N TRP A 195 -25.45 21.86 -42.60
CA TRP A 195 -26.88 22.20 -42.64
C TRP A 195 -27.29 23.11 -43.80
N ASP A 196 -26.43 23.27 -44.82
CA ASP A 196 -26.70 24.08 -46.02
C ASP A 196 -27.16 25.52 -45.70
N GLY A 197 -26.57 26.11 -44.65
CA GLY A 197 -26.89 27.46 -44.18
C GLY A 197 -28.25 27.62 -43.48
N LYS A 198 -29.02 26.55 -43.25
CA LYS A 198 -30.37 26.61 -42.64
C LYS A 198 -30.37 26.68 -41.10
N MET A 199 -29.21 26.48 -40.47
CA MET A 199 -29.08 26.47 -39.02
C MET A 199 -28.71 27.86 -38.51
N ILE A 200 -29.51 28.39 -37.58
CA ILE A 200 -29.29 29.68 -36.94
C ILE A 200 -28.49 29.46 -35.66
N VAL A 201 -27.52 30.34 -35.40
CA VAL A 201 -26.72 30.32 -34.16
C VAL A 201 -27.14 31.52 -33.32
N GLU A 202 -27.56 31.30 -32.08
CA GLU A 202 -27.89 32.38 -31.14
C GLU A 202 -26.68 33.30 -30.94
N GLY A 203 -26.89 34.62 -31.07
CA GLY A 203 -25.80 35.61 -31.02
C GLY A 203 -24.93 35.68 -32.29
N GLY A 204 -25.20 34.84 -33.31
CA GLY A 204 -24.52 34.83 -34.60
C GLY A 204 -23.34 33.87 -34.70
N GLU A 205 -22.92 33.54 -35.93
CA GLU A 205 -21.84 32.58 -36.23
C GLU A 205 -20.45 33.01 -35.71
N ALA A 206 -20.25 34.31 -35.50
CA ALA A 206 -19.07 34.90 -34.85
C ALA A 206 -19.42 35.61 -33.53
N GLY A 207 -20.60 35.27 -32.97
CA GLY A 207 -21.13 35.82 -31.73
C GLY A 207 -20.32 35.45 -30.49
N LEU A 208 -20.65 36.08 -29.36
CA LEU A 208 -19.99 35.87 -28.08
C LEU A 208 -19.92 34.37 -27.70
N PHE A 209 -21.04 33.64 -27.82
CA PHE A 209 -21.10 32.23 -27.42
C PHE A 209 -20.19 31.34 -28.27
N VAL A 210 -20.11 31.58 -29.58
CA VAL A 210 -19.18 30.87 -30.46
C VAL A 210 -17.74 31.21 -30.12
N ARG A 211 -17.42 32.50 -29.91
CA ARG A 211 -16.07 32.91 -29.50
C ARG A 211 -15.62 32.26 -28.20
N VAL A 212 -16.52 32.16 -27.21
CA VAL A 212 -16.21 31.48 -25.95
C VAL A 212 -16.01 29.97 -26.20
N ALA A 213 -16.90 29.32 -26.94
CA ALA A 213 -16.81 27.88 -27.20
C ALA A 213 -15.55 27.50 -28.01
N THR A 214 -15.19 28.28 -29.02
CA THR A 214 -13.97 28.05 -29.81
C THR A 214 -12.71 28.43 -29.04
N ARG A 215 -12.75 29.46 -28.17
CA ARG A 215 -11.65 29.76 -27.23
C ARG A 215 -11.42 28.62 -26.25
N ARG A 216 -12.49 27.95 -25.77
CA ARG A 216 -12.36 26.72 -24.96
C ARG A 216 -11.63 25.61 -25.73
N VAL A 217 -11.95 25.41 -27.01
CA VAL A 217 -11.19 24.48 -27.88
C VAL A 217 -9.74 24.95 -28.06
N GLY A 218 -9.54 26.24 -28.30
CA GLY A 218 -8.23 26.87 -28.50
C GLY A 218 -7.28 26.75 -27.31
N ARG A 219 -7.76 26.42 -26.11
CA ARG A 219 -6.90 26.10 -24.95
C ARG A 219 -6.03 24.86 -25.14
N GLY A 220 -6.44 23.96 -26.03
CA GLY A 220 -5.64 22.79 -26.39
C GLY A 220 -4.36 23.12 -27.17
N ARG A 221 -4.21 24.35 -27.69
CA ARG A 221 -3.07 24.75 -28.52
C ARG A 221 -1.72 24.47 -27.87
N GLY A 222 -0.77 23.99 -28.66
CA GLY A 222 0.56 23.61 -28.19
C GLY A 222 0.62 22.22 -27.52
N MET A 223 -0.51 21.56 -27.25
CA MET A 223 -0.51 20.15 -26.85
C MET A 223 -0.38 19.25 -28.08
N GLU A 224 0.38 18.15 -27.97
CA GLU A 224 0.64 17.21 -29.07
C GLU A 224 -0.65 16.59 -29.66
N ARG A 225 -1.72 16.49 -28.86
CA ARG A 225 -3.02 15.93 -29.26
C ARG A 225 -4.06 16.97 -29.69
N PHE A 226 -3.69 18.24 -29.84
CA PHE A 226 -4.67 19.24 -30.23
C PHE A 226 -5.21 18.97 -31.64
N GLY A 227 -6.53 18.79 -31.74
CA GLY A 227 -7.21 18.42 -32.98
C GLY A 227 -7.53 19.58 -33.92
N ASN A 228 -7.26 20.84 -33.55
CA ASN A 228 -7.52 22.02 -34.39
C ASN A 228 -8.93 22.00 -35.03
N ALA A 229 -9.04 21.95 -36.36
CA ALA A 229 -10.33 21.91 -37.06
C ALA A 229 -11.16 20.67 -36.68
N ARG A 230 -10.53 19.50 -36.47
CA ARG A 230 -11.22 18.29 -36.00
C ARG A 230 -11.81 18.48 -34.60
N ALA A 231 -11.13 19.25 -33.74
CA ALA A 231 -11.65 19.57 -32.41
C ALA A 231 -12.88 20.51 -32.49
N VAL A 232 -12.92 21.42 -33.46
CA VAL A 232 -14.09 22.26 -33.75
C VAL A 232 -15.24 21.42 -34.34
N GLU A 233 -14.96 20.48 -35.24
CA GLU A 233 -15.96 19.54 -35.75
C GLU A 233 -16.57 18.69 -34.62
N ALA A 234 -15.73 18.18 -33.71
CA ALA A 234 -16.19 17.47 -32.52
C ALA A 234 -17.02 18.37 -31.59
N LEU A 235 -16.65 19.64 -31.43
CA LEU A 235 -17.45 20.62 -30.68
C LEU A 235 -18.83 20.79 -31.33
N VAL A 236 -18.91 21.03 -32.64
CA VAL A 236 -20.19 21.15 -33.37
C VAL A 236 -21.03 19.88 -33.23
N GLY A 237 -20.39 18.70 -33.24
CA GLY A 237 -21.05 17.43 -32.92
C GLY A 237 -21.73 17.42 -31.54
N ARG A 238 -21.02 17.83 -30.49
CA ARG A 238 -21.57 17.92 -29.13
C ARG A 238 -22.67 18.97 -28.99
N VAL A 239 -22.52 20.12 -29.66
CA VAL A 239 -23.56 21.17 -29.70
C VAL A 239 -24.84 20.61 -30.31
N TRP A 240 -24.71 19.83 -31.38
CA TRP A 240 -25.83 19.16 -32.02
C TRP A 240 -26.46 18.07 -31.15
N GLU A 241 -25.68 17.24 -30.47
CA GLU A 241 -26.20 16.24 -29.52
C GLU A 241 -27.03 16.88 -28.41
N ARG A 242 -26.56 18.01 -27.83
CA ARG A 242 -27.31 18.75 -26.81
C ARG A 242 -28.63 19.30 -27.34
N GLN A 243 -28.61 19.87 -28.54
CA GLN A 243 -29.83 20.34 -29.21
C GLN A 243 -30.82 19.19 -29.42
N VAL A 244 -30.35 18.00 -29.81
CA VAL A 244 -31.19 16.81 -29.99
C VAL A 244 -31.89 16.43 -28.68
N VAL A 245 -31.14 16.38 -27.56
CA VAL A 245 -31.71 16.08 -26.24
C VAL A 245 -32.72 17.14 -25.81
N ARG A 246 -32.40 18.43 -25.97
CA ARG A 246 -33.32 19.54 -25.67
C ARG A 246 -34.61 19.45 -26.48
N ARG A 247 -34.52 19.23 -27.80
CA ARG A 247 -35.70 19.08 -28.67
C ARG A 247 -36.53 17.84 -28.33
N ALA A 248 -35.90 16.75 -27.89
CA ALA A 248 -36.63 15.58 -27.40
C ALA A 248 -37.49 15.92 -26.17
N ALA A 249 -36.92 16.63 -25.19
CA ALA A 249 -37.65 17.07 -24.00
C ALA A 249 -38.75 18.12 -24.30
N GLU A 250 -38.52 19.04 -25.25
CA GLU A 250 -39.53 20.02 -25.69
C GLU A 250 -40.74 19.35 -26.37
N ARG A 251 -40.50 18.27 -27.14
CA ARG A 251 -41.56 17.47 -27.78
C ARG A 251 -42.45 16.78 -26.75
N GLU A 252 -41.88 16.20 -25.69
CA GLU A 252 -42.65 15.59 -24.60
C GLU A 252 -43.54 16.62 -23.90
N LYS A 253 -43.06 17.86 -23.75
CA LYS A 253 -43.78 18.97 -23.12
C LYS A 253 -44.77 19.71 -24.03
N HIS A 254 -44.98 19.25 -25.27
CA HIS A 254 -45.87 19.87 -26.27
C HIS A 254 -45.58 21.36 -26.56
N SER A 255 -44.38 21.84 -26.24
CA SER A 255 -43.94 23.23 -26.49
C SER A 255 -43.11 23.24 -27.78
N ALA A 256 -43.78 23.17 -28.93
CA ALA A 256 -43.11 23.09 -30.23
C ALA A 256 -42.66 24.47 -30.71
N THR A 257 -41.40 24.84 -30.45
CA THR A 257 -40.70 25.89 -31.22
C THR A 257 -39.90 25.25 -32.35
N ASP A 258 -40.34 25.46 -33.59
CA ASP A 258 -39.80 24.83 -34.81
C ASP A 258 -38.56 25.53 -35.40
N SER A 259 -37.92 26.43 -34.67
CA SER A 259 -36.72 27.10 -35.17
C SER A 259 -35.50 26.16 -35.13
N ASN A 260 -34.83 25.98 -36.26
CA ASN A 260 -33.51 25.36 -36.34
C ASN A 260 -32.46 26.31 -35.77
N ILE A 261 -32.43 26.43 -34.45
CA ILE A 261 -31.54 27.32 -33.71
C ILE A 261 -30.69 26.56 -32.70
N PHE A 262 -29.39 26.84 -32.68
CA PHE A 262 -28.50 26.50 -31.57
C PHE A 262 -28.57 27.58 -30.52
N THR A 263 -29.03 27.24 -29.32
CA THR A 263 -29.12 28.18 -28.19
C THR A 263 -27.78 28.31 -27.47
N LYS A 264 -27.68 29.29 -26.57
CA LYS A 264 -26.55 29.47 -25.65
C LYS A 264 -26.18 28.18 -24.92
N GLU A 265 -27.17 27.45 -24.40
CA GLU A 265 -26.96 26.19 -23.67
C GLU A 265 -26.51 25.05 -24.59
N ASP A 266 -27.00 24.99 -25.84
CA ASP A 266 -26.51 24.03 -26.82
C ASP A 266 -25.00 24.27 -27.08
N ILE A 267 -24.61 25.54 -27.29
CA ILE A 267 -23.24 25.95 -27.65
C ILE A 267 -22.27 25.78 -26.47
N LEU A 268 -22.59 26.34 -25.30
CA LEU A 268 -21.68 26.40 -24.14
C LEU A 268 -21.84 25.22 -23.19
N GLY A 269 -22.98 24.55 -23.20
CA GLY A 269 -23.38 23.55 -22.22
C GLY A 269 -24.22 24.14 -21.09
N PRO A 270 -24.72 23.29 -20.17
CA PRO A 270 -25.47 23.72 -19.00
C PRO A 270 -24.62 24.62 -18.10
N ASP A 271 -25.29 25.50 -17.35
CA ASP A 271 -24.61 26.32 -16.33
C ASP A 271 -23.91 25.40 -15.31
N PRO A 272 -22.60 25.60 -15.05
CA PRO A 272 -21.84 24.77 -14.10
C PRO A 272 -22.48 24.70 -12.71
N SER A 273 -23.25 25.71 -12.32
CA SER A 273 -23.96 25.77 -11.04
C SER A 273 -25.01 24.68 -10.89
N ASN A 274 -25.70 24.32 -11.97
CA ASN A 274 -26.79 23.34 -11.98
C ASN A 274 -26.30 21.91 -12.23
N ALA A 275 -25.15 21.78 -12.90
CA ALA A 275 -24.57 20.47 -13.23
C ALA A 275 -24.12 19.69 -11.98
N VAL A 276 -23.66 20.38 -10.93
CA VAL A 276 -22.97 19.71 -9.81
C VAL A 276 -23.91 19.41 -8.64
N LEU A 277 -24.95 20.23 -8.43
CA LEU A 277 -25.98 19.91 -7.44
C LEU A 277 -26.74 18.62 -7.79
N ASN A 278 -26.79 18.26 -9.06
CA ASN A 278 -27.40 17.03 -9.56
C ASN A 278 -26.39 15.90 -9.81
N SER A 279 -25.13 16.09 -9.40
CA SER A 279 -24.08 15.09 -9.61
C SER A 279 -24.30 13.86 -8.73
N PRO A 280 -24.23 12.63 -9.31
CA PRO A 280 -24.22 11.41 -8.52
C PRO A 280 -22.97 11.31 -7.63
N ALA A 281 -21.80 11.76 -8.12
CA ALA A 281 -20.55 11.76 -7.37
C ALA A 281 -20.61 12.74 -6.17
N TRP A 282 -21.25 13.90 -6.32
CA TRP A 282 -21.45 14.85 -5.23
C TRP A 282 -22.38 14.27 -4.17
N THR A 283 -23.48 13.65 -4.59
CA THR A 283 -24.41 12.96 -3.69
C THR A 283 -23.72 11.83 -2.93
N GLN A 284 -22.87 11.06 -3.61
CA GLN A 284 -22.07 10.00 -2.99
C GLN A 284 -21.10 10.57 -1.95
N LEU A 285 -20.42 11.68 -2.25
CA LEU A 285 -19.52 12.34 -1.29
C LEU A 285 -20.28 12.85 -0.06
N GLN A 286 -21.48 13.39 -0.24
CA GLN A 286 -22.32 13.87 0.87
C GLN A 286 -22.80 12.74 1.79
N LYS A 287 -22.98 11.53 1.27
CA LYS A 287 -23.30 10.34 2.08
C LYS A 287 -22.13 9.86 2.94
N LEU A 288 -20.89 10.15 2.56
CA LEU A 288 -19.73 9.76 3.36
C LEU A 288 -19.67 10.60 4.64
N THR A 289 -19.47 9.92 5.77
CA THR A 289 -19.36 10.53 7.08
C THR A 289 -18.05 11.32 7.21
N GLY A 290 -18.14 12.53 7.76
CA GLY A 290 -16.99 13.43 7.90
C GLY A 290 -16.59 14.12 6.59
N LEU A 291 -15.29 14.36 6.42
CA LEU A 291 -14.68 14.96 5.21
C LEU A 291 -15.07 16.42 4.91
N GLU A 292 -15.49 17.20 5.90
CA GLU A 292 -15.95 18.59 5.70
C GLU A 292 -14.93 19.45 4.93
N LYS A 293 -13.63 19.35 5.23
CA LYS A 293 -12.59 20.07 4.48
C LYS A 293 -12.54 19.70 2.98
N VAL A 294 -12.83 18.45 2.64
CA VAL A 294 -12.86 17.99 1.24
C VAL A 294 -14.10 18.57 0.56
N LYS A 295 -15.25 18.52 1.24
CA LYS A 295 -16.51 19.10 0.74
C LYS A 295 -16.37 20.61 0.52
N ASP A 296 -15.81 21.33 1.48
CA ASP A 296 -15.52 22.77 1.39
C ASP A 296 -14.59 23.10 0.22
N SER A 297 -13.55 22.29 0.02
CA SER A 297 -12.63 22.50 -1.10
C SER A 297 -13.32 22.32 -2.44
N ILE A 298 -14.21 21.34 -2.58
CA ILE A 298 -15.00 21.16 -3.81
C ILE A 298 -15.97 22.34 -4.00
N LEU A 299 -16.62 22.81 -2.94
CA LEU A 299 -17.46 24.01 -3.00
C LEU A 299 -16.67 25.23 -3.47
N SER A 300 -15.44 25.42 -2.99
CA SER A 300 -14.55 26.49 -3.48
C SER A 300 -14.17 26.32 -4.95
N LEU A 301 -13.94 25.09 -5.42
CA LEU A 301 -13.71 24.82 -6.85
C LEU A 301 -14.94 25.11 -7.70
N LEU A 302 -16.14 24.87 -7.17
CA LEU A 302 -17.40 25.24 -7.82
C LEU A 302 -17.55 26.74 -7.95
N GLU A 303 -17.26 27.49 -6.89
CA GLU A 303 -17.25 28.95 -6.91
C GLU A 303 -16.24 29.47 -7.94
N LEU A 304 -15.06 28.86 -8.03
CA LEU A 304 -14.07 29.18 -9.06
C LEU A 304 -14.62 28.95 -10.47
N VAL A 305 -15.30 27.83 -10.71
CA VAL A 305 -15.88 27.52 -12.03
C VAL A 305 -17.01 28.48 -12.39
N LYS A 306 -17.85 28.85 -11.43
CA LYS A 306 -18.89 29.88 -11.62
C LYS A 306 -18.27 31.25 -11.95
N ALA A 307 -17.25 31.66 -11.18
CA ALA A 307 -16.52 32.89 -11.44
C ALA A 307 -15.85 32.86 -12.81
N ASN A 308 -15.25 31.73 -13.19
CA ASN A 308 -14.65 31.53 -14.51
C ASN A 308 -15.67 31.59 -15.64
N TYR A 309 -16.86 31.01 -15.46
CA TYR A 309 -17.93 31.10 -16.44
C TYR A 309 -18.35 32.56 -16.68
N GLN A 310 -18.52 33.35 -15.62
CA GLN A 310 -18.80 34.79 -15.74
C GLN A 310 -17.67 35.54 -16.43
N ARG A 311 -16.41 35.25 -16.06
CA ARG A 311 -15.23 35.84 -16.71
C ARG A 311 -15.14 35.47 -18.19
N GLU A 312 -15.51 34.26 -18.58
CA GLU A 312 -15.61 33.89 -19.99
C GLU A 312 -16.66 34.70 -20.74
N MET A 313 -17.81 34.94 -20.12
CA MET A 313 -18.87 35.78 -20.71
C MET A 313 -18.43 37.25 -20.87
N GLU A 314 -17.55 37.71 -19.97
CA GLU A 314 -16.89 39.02 -20.05
C GLU A 314 -15.60 39.00 -20.89
N GLU A 315 -15.28 37.88 -21.54
CA GLU A 315 -14.07 37.63 -22.31
C GLU A 315 -12.74 37.85 -21.55
N LYS A 316 -12.78 37.84 -20.21
CA LYS A 316 -11.62 37.97 -19.32
C LYS A 316 -10.83 36.66 -19.22
N PRO A 317 -9.52 36.72 -18.89
CA PRO A 317 -8.72 35.52 -18.64
C PRO A 317 -9.26 34.76 -17.42
N LEU A 318 -9.25 33.42 -17.50
CA LEU A 318 -9.67 32.56 -16.41
C LEU A 318 -8.76 32.70 -15.19
N LEU A 319 -9.37 32.60 -14.01
CA LEU A 319 -8.66 32.29 -12.79
C LEU A 319 -8.26 30.82 -12.84
N LYS A 320 -6.98 30.58 -12.59
CA LYS A 320 -6.39 29.25 -12.67
C LYS A 320 -5.86 28.87 -11.30
N VAL A 321 -6.05 27.61 -10.91
CA VAL A 321 -5.55 27.06 -9.64
C VAL A 321 -4.76 25.78 -9.90
N SER A 322 -3.92 25.40 -8.94
CA SER A 322 -3.31 24.07 -8.92
C SER A 322 -4.33 23.04 -8.42
N LEU A 323 -4.37 21.88 -9.07
CA LEU A 323 -5.22 20.76 -8.68
C LEU A 323 -4.48 19.72 -7.85
N ASN A 324 -3.16 19.86 -7.72
CA ASN A 324 -2.33 18.88 -7.01
C ASN A 324 -2.57 18.98 -5.51
N ARG A 325 -2.83 17.84 -4.87
CA ARG A 325 -3.21 17.78 -3.45
C ARG A 325 -2.55 16.59 -2.74
N LEU A 326 -2.42 16.74 -1.42
CA LEU A 326 -1.96 15.69 -0.50
C LEU A 326 -3.15 15.13 0.26
N PHE A 327 -3.26 13.81 0.32
CA PHE A 327 -4.28 13.12 1.12
C PHE A 327 -3.55 12.39 2.25
N LEU A 328 -3.62 12.96 3.45
CA LEU A 328 -2.86 12.53 4.61
C LEU A 328 -3.78 11.90 5.64
N GLY A 329 -3.39 10.79 6.24
CA GLY A 329 -4.09 10.29 7.42
C GLY A 329 -3.93 8.79 7.64
N PRO A 330 -4.53 8.24 8.72
CA PRO A 330 -4.43 6.83 9.09
C PRO A 330 -4.95 5.86 8.01
N PRO A 331 -4.55 4.57 8.04
CA PRO A 331 -5.03 3.57 7.10
C PRO A 331 -6.53 3.31 7.26
N GLY A 332 -7.19 2.93 6.15
CA GLY A 332 -8.61 2.58 6.11
C GLY A 332 -9.59 3.74 6.41
N THR A 333 -9.14 4.99 6.31
CA THR A 333 -9.98 6.21 6.36
C THR A 333 -10.65 6.56 5.03
N GLY A 334 -10.47 5.74 4.00
CA GLY A 334 -11.12 5.91 2.69
C GLY A 334 -10.41 6.86 1.73
N LYS A 335 -9.12 7.21 1.94
CA LYS A 335 -8.35 8.10 1.06
C LYS A 335 -8.47 7.77 -0.44
N THR A 336 -8.28 6.50 -0.80
CA THR A 336 -8.34 6.01 -2.19
C THR A 336 -9.76 6.06 -2.76
N LEU A 337 -10.79 5.86 -1.93
CA LEU A 337 -12.19 6.00 -2.33
C LEU A 337 -12.53 7.47 -2.60
N VAL A 338 -12.13 8.37 -1.71
CA VAL A 338 -12.35 9.82 -1.89
C VAL A 338 -11.60 10.34 -3.11
N ALA A 339 -10.40 9.83 -3.40
CA ALA A 339 -9.66 10.20 -4.61
C ALA A 339 -10.42 9.84 -5.90
N LYS A 340 -11.10 8.69 -5.94
CA LYS A 340 -11.97 8.28 -7.06
C LYS A 340 -13.14 9.25 -7.27
N ILE A 341 -13.86 9.56 -6.19
CA ILE A 341 -14.99 10.49 -6.22
C ILE A 341 -14.52 11.90 -6.61
N TYR A 342 -13.38 12.33 -6.07
CA TYR A 342 -12.77 13.63 -6.37
C TYR A 342 -12.43 13.77 -7.86
N GLY A 343 -11.87 12.74 -8.49
CA GLY A 343 -11.57 12.75 -9.93
C GLY A 343 -12.81 12.84 -10.81
N GLN A 344 -13.87 12.10 -10.46
CA GLN A 344 -15.17 12.17 -11.15
C GLN A 344 -15.76 13.58 -11.04
N LEU A 345 -15.74 14.16 -9.84
CA LEU A 345 -16.23 15.52 -9.60
C LEU A 345 -15.45 16.57 -10.41
N LEU A 346 -14.12 16.47 -10.46
CA LEU A 346 -13.31 17.41 -11.26
C LEU A 346 -13.66 17.38 -12.75
N ALA A 347 -14.02 16.22 -13.29
CA ALA A 347 -14.47 16.11 -14.68
C ALA A 347 -15.90 16.62 -14.89
N GLU A 348 -16.82 16.30 -13.99
CA GLU A 348 -18.21 16.79 -14.06
C GLU A 348 -18.30 18.31 -13.94
N ILE A 349 -17.43 18.92 -13.12
CA ILE A 349 -17.31 20.37 -12.98
C ILE A 349 -16.61 21.00 -14.21
N GLY A 350 -15.99 20.19 -15.07
CA GLY A 350 -15.32 20.63 -16.29
C GLY A 350 -13.91 21.21 -16.06
N ILE A 351 -13.28 20.89 -14.92
CA ILE A 351 -11.89 21.23 -14.63
C ILE A 351 -10.95 20.23 -15.33
N LEU A 352 -11.30 18.95 -15.34
CA LEU A 352 -10.60 17.88 -16.07
C LEU A 352 -11.43 17.41 -17.28
N SER A 353 -10.77 16.92 -18.33
CA SER A 353 -11.45 16.46 -19.55
C SER A 353 -12.11 15.08 -19.46
N LYS A 354 -11.67 14.18 -18.56
CA LYS A 354 -12.20 12.80 -18.42
C LYS A 354 -12.47 12.38 -16.97
N GLY A 355 -11.54 12.66 -16.05
CA GLY A 355 -11.71 12.37 -14.61
C GLY A 355 -11.53 10.91 -14.20
N GLU A 356 -10.95 10.06 -15.06
CA GLU A 356 -10.57 8.70 -14.65
C GLU A 356 -9.42 8.76 -13.64
N VAL A 357 -9.40 7.81 -12.71
CA VAL A 357 -8.36 7.74 -11.68
C VAL A 357 -7.37 6.63 -11.99
N LEU A 358 -6.13 7.03 -12.26
CA LEU A 358 -4.99 6.15 -12.47
C LEU A 358 -4.31 5.90 -11.13
N LEU A 359 -4.57 4.74 -10.53
CA LEU A 359 -3.92 4.33 -9.29
C LEU A 359 -2.55 3.71 -9.59
N ARG A 360 -1.51 4.20 -8.93
CA ARG A 360 -0.14 3.67 -8.98
C ARG A 360 0.43 3.60 -7.58
N ASN A 361 1.29 2.61 -7.35
CA ASN A 361 2.17 2.58 -6.20
C ASN A 361 3.60 2.94 -6.62
N PRO A 362 4.46 3.41 -5.70
CA PRO A 362 5.87 3.65 -6.00
C PRO A 362 6.57 2.43 -6.62
N SER A 363 6.18 1.22 -6.25
CA SER A 363 6.66 -0.03 -6.87
C SER A 363 6.38 -0.13 -8.37
N ASP A 364 5.27 0.44 -8.85
CA ASP A 364 4.91 0.41 -10.27
C ASP A 364 5.73 1.41 -11.09
N LEU A 365 6.33 2.39 -10.42
CA LEU A 365 7.14 3.44 -11.02
C LEU A 365 8.63 3.07 -11.02
N ILE A 366 9.08 2.24 -10.07
CA ILE A 366 10.47 1.79 -9.98
C ILE A 366 10.79 0.85 -11.17
N GLY A 367 11.75 1.26 -11.98
CA GLY A 367 12.27 0.49 -13.12
C GLY A 367 13.34 -0.53 -12.74
N GLN A 368 13.70 -1.38 -13.70
CA GLN A 368 14.74 -2.40 -13.53
C GLN A 368 16.15 -1.85 -13.85
N TYR A 369 16.23 -0.84 -14.72
CA TYR A 369 17.47 -0.20 -15.14
C TYR A 369 17.49 1.30 -14.82
N ILE A 370 18.69 1.89 -14.80
CA ILE A 370 18.88 3.33 -14.56
C ILE A 370 18.23 4.12 -15.69
N GLY A 371 17.38 5.09 -15.36
CA GLY A 371 16.59 5.86 -16.34
C GLY A 371 15.17 5.31 -16.58
N ASP A 372 14.90 4.04 -16.26
CA ASP A 372 13.57 3.46 -16.45
C ASP A 372 12.55 4.04 -15.48
N SER A 373 12.97 4.37 -14.25
CA SER A 373 12.07 4.92 -13.23
C SER A 373 11.53 6.30 -13.66
N GLU A 374 12.40 7.11 -14.26
CA GLU A 374 12.09 8.39 -14.85
C GLU A 374 11.18 8.23 -16.08
N ALA A 375 11.47 7.26 -16.94
CA ALA A 375 10.64 6.95 -18.10
C ALA A 375 9.22 6.49 -17.70
N ASN A 376 9.11 5.59 -16.73
CA ASN A 376 7.85 5.08 -16.19
C ASN A 376 7.04 6.19 -15.53
N THR A 377 7.68 7.04 -14.72
CA THR A 377 7.05 8.19 -14.08
C THR A 377 6.52 9.17 -15.12
N LYS A 378 7.32 9.47 -16.16
CA LYS A 378 6.90 10.33 -17.26
C LYS A 378 5.74 9.72 -18.06
N ALA A 379 5.75 8.41 -18.28
CA ALA A 379 4.65 7.71 -18.93
C ALA A 379 3.35 7.79 -18.10
N ALA A 380 3.43 7.57 -16.78
CA ALA A 380 2.29 7.70 -15.87
C ALA A 380 1.73 9.13 -15.85
N LEU A 381 2.62 10.13 -15.80
CA LEU A 381 2.28 11.55 -15.85
C LEU A 381 1.63 11.97 -17.17
N ASN A 382 2.07 11.43 -18.30
CA ASN A 382 1.45 11.66 -19.61
C ASN A 382 0.10 10.96 -19.74
N ALA A 383 -0.05 9.76 -19.18
CA ALA A 383 -1.31 9.03 -19.15
C ALA A 383 -2.37 9.76 -18.30
N ALA A 384 -1.92 10.52 -17.30
CA ALA A 384 -2.77 11.30 -16.41
C ALA A 384 -3.33 12.59 -17.03
N ILE A 385 -2.95 12.96 -18.25
CA ILE A 385 -3.54 14.11 -18.95
C ILE A 385 -5.03 13.83 -19.20
N GLY A 386 -5.88 14.70 -18.68
CA GLY A 386 -7.35 14.60 -18.62
C GLY A 386 -7.89 13.87 -17.39
N ASN A 387 -7.00 13.30 -16.59
CA ASN A 387 -7.29 12.31 -15.55
C ASN A 387 -6.63 12.70 -14.22
N VAL A 388 -6.89 11.90 -13.19
CA VAL A 388 -6.24 12.01 -11.88
C VAL A 388 -5.21 10.90 -11.74
N LEU A 389 -3.95 11.26 -11.45
CA LEU A 389 -2.93 10.30 -11.03
C LEU A 389 -2.92 10.22 -9.52
N VAL A 390 -3.18 9.04 -8.96
CA VAL A 390 -3.07 8.75 -7.54
C VAL A 390 -1.82 7.92 -7.32
N ILE A 391 -0.89 8.44 -6.54
CA ILE A 391 0.25 7.67 -6.02
C ILE A 391 -0.09 7.31 -4.57
N ASP A 392 -0.46 6.06 -4.34
CA ASP A 392 -0.73 5.55 -3.00
C ASP A 392 0.57 5.20 -2.27
N GLU A 393 0.56 5.32 -0.94
CA GLU A 393 1.76 5.16 -0.11
C GLU A 393 2.99 5.93 -0.63
N ALA A 394 2.76 7.17 -1.06
CA ALA A 394 3.75 8.00 -1.74
C ALA A 394 5.05 8.19 -0.93
N TYR A 395 4.99 8.14 0.40
CA TYR A 395 6.15 8.21 1.28
C TYR A 395 7.17 7.09 1.03
N MET A 396 6.79 5.96 0.40
CA MET A 396 7.72 4.89 0.03
C MET A 396 8.70 5.29 -1.09
N MET A 397 8.45 6.41 -1.77
CA MET A 397 9.44 7.03 -2.66
C MET A 397 10.63 7.60 -1.87
N TYR A 398 10.52 7.71 -0.55
CA TYR A 398 11.59 8.17 0.33
C TYR A 398 12.00 7.04 1.28
N SER A 399 13.28 6.69 1.28
CA SER A 399 13.84 5.58 2.07
C SER A 399 14.41 6.02 3.43
N GLY A 400 14.31 7.30 3.81
CA GLY A 400 14.90 7.81 5.04
C GLY A 400 16.41 8.04 4.91
N GLY A 401 16.90 9.17 5.40
CA GLY A 401 18.33 9.40 5.51
C GLY A 401 18.92 8.59 6.66
N SER A 402 19.34 7.35 6.41
CA SER A 402 20.15 6.59 7.37
C SER A 402 21.27 5.82 6.67
N ASP A 403 22.50 6.20 7.06
CA ASP A 403 23.80 5.65 6.72
C ASP A 403 24.24 5.80 5.26
N GLY A 404 25.28 6.60 5.05
CA GLY A 404 25.92 6.91 3.76
C GLY A 404 26.54 5.72 3.01
N THR A 405 25.99 4.52 3.15
CA THR A 405 26.13 3.41 2.23
C THR A 405 25.01 3.50 1.21
N GLY A 406 25.23 4.30 0.16
CA GLY A 406 24.25 4.49 -0.92
C GLY A 406 23.88 3.16 -1.55
N ASN A 407 22.67 2.68 -1.27
CA ASN A 407 22.08 1.55 -1.97
C ASN A 407 21.59 2.04 -3.35
N GLU A 408 21.80 1.24 -4.39
CA GLU A 408 21.27 1.51 -5.75
C GLU A 408 19.76 1.77 -5.75
N SER A 409 19.02 1.21 -4.78
CA SER A 409 17.58 1.42 -4.62
C SER A 409 17.17 2.88 -4.39
N ASP A 410 18.05 3.71 -3.84
CA ASP A 410 17.73 5.10 -3.51
C ASP A 410 17.82 6.01 -4.73
N SER A 411 18.72 5.68 -5.67
CA SER A 411 18.85 6.39 -6.95
C SER A 411 17.58 6.28 -7.79
N TYR A 412 17.00 5.07 -7.90
CA TYR A 412 15.75 4.84 -8.63
C TYR A 412 14.58 5.62 -8.03
N ARG A 413 14.44 5.60 -6.71
CA ARG A 413 13.38 6.33 -6.00
C ARG A 413 13.54 7.84 -6.11
N GLN A 414 14.77 8.34 -6.06
CA GLN A 414 15.05 9.75 -6.24
C GLN A 414 14.77 10.23 -7.66
N GLY A 415 15.08 9.41 -8.67
CA GLY A 415 14.71 9.69 -10.07
C GLY A 415 13.19 9.89 -10.27
N ILE A 416 12.35 9.14 -9.56
CA ILE A 416 10.88 9.34 -9.56
C ILE A 416 10.53 10.74 -9.03
N MET A 417 11.07 11.12 -7.87
CA MET A 417 10.79 12.41 -7.23
C MET A 417 11.26 13.59 -8.08
N ASP A 418 12.47 13.51 -8.64
CA ASP A 418 13.02 14.57 -9.50
C ASP A 418 12.23 14.69 -10.80
N THR A 419 11.77 13.56 -11.37
CA THR A 419 10.87 13.57 -12.53
C THR A 419 9.52 14.19 -12.19
N LEU A 420 8.93 13.89 -11.03
CA LEU A 420 7.69 14.55 -10.57
C LEU A 420 7.90 16.06 -10.44
N VAL A 421 9.00 16.51 -9.85
CA VAL A 421 9.30 17.95 -9.70
C VAL A 421 9.53 18.64 -11.05
N GLY A 422 10.20 17.97 -11.99
CA GLY A 422 10.51 18.49 -13.33
C GLY A 422 9.30 18.55 -14.27
N GLU A 423 8.45 17.52 -14.24
CA GLU A 423 7.31 17.36 -15.16
C GLU A 423 5.99 17.92 -14.59
N ILE A 424 5.85 18.00 -13.26
CA ILE A 424 4.74 18.73 -12.63
C ILE A 424 5.16 20.19 -12.50
N GLN A 425 4.84 20.96 -13.53
CA GLN A 425 4.94 22.41 -13.44
C GLN A 425 3.73 22.90 -12.62
N SER A 426 3.93 23.75 -11.60
CA SER A 426 2.82 24.41 -10.88
C SER A 426 2.05 25.40 -11.77
N THR A 427 2.03 25.21 -13.09
CA THR A 427 1.32 26.07 -14.03
C THR A 427 -0.16 25.93 -13.72
N PRO A 428 -0.82 27.00 -13.26
CA PRO A 428 -2.22 26.92 -12.94
C PRO A 428 -3.01 26.54 -14.22
N GLY A 429 -4.02 25.67 -14.07
CA GLY A 429 -4.92 25.23 -15.17
C GLY A 429 -4.37 24.15 -16.09
N GLU A 430 -3.48 23.29 -15.60
CA GLU A 430 -3.10 22.03 -16.26
C GLU A 430 -4.29 21.05 -16.30
N ASP A 431 -4.52 20.37 -17.44
CA ASP A 431 -5.53 19.32 -17.57
C ASP A 431 -5.02 18.00 -16.96
N ARG A 432 -4.56 18.04 -15.71
CA ARG A 432 -4.07 16.88 -14.95
C ARG A 432 -4.13 17.21 -13.46
N CYS A 433 -4.54 16.24 -12.65
CA CYS A 433 -4.46 16.32 -11.20
C CYS A 433 -3.57 15.20 -10.68
N VAL A 434 -2.59 15.52 -9.83
CA VAL A 434 -1.78 14.52 -9.14
C VAL A 434 -2.13 14.54 -7.65
N LEU A 435 -2.45 13.38 -7.11
CA LEU A 435 -2.76 13.16 -5.70
C LEU A 435 -1.70 12.24 -5.09
N LEU A 436 -1.07 12.69 -4.00
CA LEU A 436 -0.15 11.87 -3.23
C LEU A 436 -0.84 11.45 -1.93
N LEU A 437 -0.97 10.14 -1.70
CA LEU A 437 -1.62 9.57 -0.53
C LEU A 437 -0.57 8.98 0.42
N GLY A 438 -0.78 9.14 1.73
CA GLY A 438 0.12 8.54 2.71
C GLY A 438 -0.24 8.83 4.16
N TYR A 439 0.61 8.34 5.07
CA TYR A 439 0.52 8.66 6.49
C TYR A 439 1.07 10.05 6.76
N ASP A 440 0.46 10.74 7.73
CA ASP A 440 0.75 12.16 8.01
C ASP A 440 2.24 12.40 8.30
N THR A 441 2.78 11.68 9.28
CA THR A 441 4.19 11.80 9.70
C THR A 441 5.17 11.40 8.61
N ALA A 442 4.92 10.28 7.92
CA ALA A 442 5.81 9.77 6.87
C ALA A 442 5.85 10.68 5.63
N MET A 443 4.72 11.29 5.28
CA MET A 443 4.64 12.26 4.18
C MET A 443 5.28 13.60 4.55
N GLU A 444 5.10 14.07 5.78
CA GLU A 444 5.79 15.27 6.27
C GLU A 444 7.31 15.07 6.24
N GLU A 445 7.81 13.91 6.70
CA GLU A 445 9.23 13.55 6.64
C GLU A 445 9.75 13.52 5.20
N MET A 446 9.04 12.84 4.29
CA MET A 446 9.40 12.82 2.88
C MET A 446 9.48 14.23 2.30
N LEU A 447 8.46 15.08 2.52
CA LEU A 447 8.40 16.42 1.92
C LEU A 447 9.46 17.37 2.48
N GLN A 448 9.86 17.19 3.75
CA GLN A 448 10.92 17.99 4.38
C GLN A 448 12.33 17.55 3.93
N ASN A 449 12.55 16.24 3.76
CA ASN A 449 13.90 15.69 3.62
C ASN A 449 14.27 15.18 2.21
N SER A 450 13.33 15.13 1.26
CA SER A 450 13.61 14.70 -0.12
C SER A 450 14.09 15.87 -1.01
N ASN A 451 13.16 16.57 -1.67
CA ASN A 451 13.42 17.66 -2.59
C ASN A 451 12.49 18.85 -2.28
N PRO A 452 13.02 20.06 -1.98
CA PRO A 452 12.22 21.25 -1.70
C PRO A 452 11.22 21.63 -2.82
N GLY A 453 11.50 21.21 -4.05
CA GLY A 453 10.60 21.40 -5.19
C GLY A 453 9.27 20.67 -5.01
N LEU A 454 9.27 19.50 -4.37
CA LEU A 454 8.06 18.69 -4.17
C LEU A 454 7.09 19.39 -3.21
N ALA A 455 7.59 19.94 -2.10
CA ALA A 455 6.79 20.71 -1.14
C ALA A 455 6.17 21.99 -1.76
N ARG A 456 6.79 22.57 -2.80
CA ARG A 456 6.21 23.69 -3.56
C ARG A 456 5.09 23.26 -4.50
N ARG A 457 5.17 22.05 -5.07
CA ARG A 457 4.12 21.47 -5.93
C ARG A 457 2.94 20.94 -5.12
N PHE A 458 3.22 20.49 -3.90
CA PHE A 458 2.27 19.90 -2.97
C PHE A 458 2.37 20.60 -1.60
N PRO A 459 1.77 21.80 -1.45
CA PRO A 459 1.81 22.52 -0.18
C PRO A 459 1.09 21.74 0.92
N LEU A 460 1.77 21.53 2.06
CA LEU A 460 1.20 20.89 3.25
C LEU A 460 -0.02 21.63 3.81
N ALA A 461 -0.10 22.95 3.60
CA ALA A 461 -1.24 23.78 4.02
C ALA A 461 -2.53 23.42 3.30
N ASP A 462 -2.44 22.91 2.07
CA ASP A 462 -3.58 22.53 1.24
C ASP A 462 -3.91 21.03 1.33
N ALA A 463 -3.25 20.30 2.23
CA ALA A 463 -3.44 18.86 2.40
C ALA A 463 -4.82 18.54 3.00
N PHE A 464 -5.49 17.53 2.45
CA PHE A 464 -6.67 16.93 3.05
C PHE A 464 -6.24 15.93 4.12
N ARG A 465 -6.50 16.28 5.38
CA ARG A 465 -6.20 15.43 6.54
C ARG A 465 -7.42 14.61 6.94
N PHE A 466 -7.29 13.30 6.79
CA PHE A 466 -8.24 12.29 7.20
C PHE A 466 -7.94 11.88 8.65
N GLN A 467 -8.99 11.83 9.47
CA GLN A 467 -8.88 11.46 10.88
C GLN A 467 -9.42 10.04 11.09
N ASN A 468 -9.10 9.44 12.25
CA ASN A 468 -9.76 8.19 12.65
C ASN A 468 -11.26 8.42 12.79
N PHE A 469 -12.05 7.43 12.40
CA PHE A 469 -13.49 7.49 12.58
C PHE A 469 -13.86 7.41 14.05
N THR A 470 -14.85 8.20 14.45
CA THR A 470 -15.48 8.11 15.76
C THR A 470 -16.28 6.81 15.90
N ALA A 471 -16.65 6.42 17.12
CA ALA A 471 -17.46 5.23 17.36
C ALA A 471 -18.79 5.27 16.59
N GLN A 472 -19.45 6.42 16.52
CA GLN A 472 -20.70 6.59 15.77
C GLN A 472 -20.50 6.43 14.26
N GLU A 473 -19.39 6.96 13.72
CA GLU A 473 -19.05 6.80 12.30
C GLU A 473 -18.69 5.35 11.96
N LEU A 474 -17.95 4.66 12.83
CA LEU A 474 -17.64 3.24 12.67
C LEU A 474 -18.90 2.37 12.68
N GLU A 475 -19.89 2.67 13.54
CA GLU A 475 -21.18 1.99 13.54
C GLU A 475 -21.94 2.21 12.22
N SER A 476 -21.98 3.45 11.72
CA SER A 476 -22.59 3.78 10.43
C SER A 476 -21.93 3.01 9.29
N ILE A 477 -20.60 2.95 9.26
CA ILE A 477 -19.83 2.18 8.27
C ILE A 477 -20.13 0.68 8.38
N LEU A 478 -20.18 0.13 9.60
CA LEU A 478 -20.53 -1.28 9.85
C LEU A 478 -21.92 -1.60 9.29
N ARG A 479 -22.93 -0.78 9.61
CA ARG A 479 -24.31 -0.97 9.13
C ARG A 479 -24.41 -0.83 7.61
N SER A 480 -23.72 0.15 7.02
CA SER A 480 -23.68 0.32 5.55
C SER A 480 -23.09 -0.90 4.85
N LYS A 481 -21.97 -1.43 5.35
CA LYS A 481 -21.32 -2.61 4.74
C LYS A 481 -22.13 -3.89 4.90
N LEU A 482 -22.81 -4.06 6.03
CA LEU A 482 -23.75 -5.17 6.21
C LEU A 482 -24.90 -5.07 5.20
N ALA A 483 -25.45 -3.88 4.97
CA ALA A 483 -26.50 -3.66 3.98
C ALA A 483 -26.02 -3.91 2.53
N ASP A 484 -24.81 -3.47 2.17
CA ASP A 484 -24.22 -3.68 0.85
C ASP A 484 -24.05 -5.18 0.52
N ASP A 485 -23.71 -5.99 1.52
CA ASP A 485 -23.58 -7.45 1.41
C ASP A 485 -24.90 -8.22 1.63
N VAL A 486 -26.02 -7.51 1.84
CA VAL A 486 -27.34 -8.11 2.16
C VAL A 486 -27.29 -9.01 3.40
N LEU A 487 -26.60 -8.53 4.44
CA LEU A 487 -26.44 -9.20 5.72
C LEU A 487 -27.16 -8.43 6.82
N GLU A 488 -27.73 -9.15 7.78
CA GLU A 488 -28.40 -8.55 8.93
C GLU A 488 -27.64 -8.86 10.22
N ALA A 489 -27.78 -8.00 11.22
CA ALA A 489 -27.24 -8.21 12.55
C ALA A 489 -28.25 -7.72 13.59
N THR A 490 -28.39 -8.48 14.67
CA THR A 490 -29.19 -8.04 15.83
C THR A 490 -28.57 -6.82 16.49
N ASP A 491 -29.37 -5.96 17.15
CA ASP A 491 -28.83 -4.77 17.84
C ASP A 491 -27.83 -5.14 18.94
N GLU A 492 -28.01 -6.30 19.60
CA GLU A 492 -27.04 -6.82 20.56
C GLU A 492 -25.71 -7.20 19.88
N ALA A 493 -25.77 -7.79 18.68
CA ALA A 493 -24.58 -8.12 17.90
C ALA A 493 -23.82 -6.87 17.46
N ILE A 494 -24.52 -5.79 17.07
CA ILE A 494 -23.90 -4.51 16.74
C ILE A 494 -23.18 -3.92 17.96
N ARG A 495 -23.79 -3.96 19.15
CA ARG A 495 -23.10 -3.49 20.38
C ARG A 495 -21.82 -4.26 20.66
N VAL A 496 -21.84 -5.58 20.48
CA VAL A 496 -20.63 -6.42 20.64
C VAL A 496 -19.59 -6.11 19.57
N ALA A 497 -20.00 -5.90 18.32
CA ALA A 497 -19.09 -5.48 17.25
C ALA A 497 -18.42 -4.15 17.59
N MET A 498 -19.16 -3.19 18.15
CA MET A 498 -18.63 -1.89 18.57
C MET A 498 -17.64 -2.01 19.75
N ASP A 499 -17.90 -2.85 20.76
CA ASP A 499 -16.95 -3.13 21.86
C ASP A 499 -15.65 -3.76 21.35
N VAL A 500 -15.72 -4.59 20.30
CA VAL A 500 -14.53 -5.14 19.62
C VAL A 500 -13.76 -4.05 18.87
N LEU A 501 -14.45 -3.19 18.12
CA LEU A 501 -13.82 -2.08 17.38
C LEU A 501 -13.21 -1.04 18.31
N GLU A 502 -13.86 -0.73 19.44
CA GLU A 502 -13.35 0.19 20.44
C GLU A 502 -12.03 -0.31 21.04
N LYS A 503 -11.94 -1.60 21.37
CA LYS A 503 -10.67 -2.22 21.81
C LYS A 503 -9.61 -2.19 20.71
N ALA A 504 -9.98 -2.47 19.46
CA ALA A 504 -9.06 -2.43 18.32
C ALA A 504 -8.53 -1.02 18.04
N SER A 505 -9.34 0.02 18.29
CA SER A 505 -8.98 1.44 18.10
C SER A 505 -7.80 1.91 18.96
N GLN A 506 -7.50 1.15 20.01
CA GLN A 506 -6.42 1.46 20.95
C GLN A 506 -5.05 0.99 20.45
N ARG A 507 -5.01 0.18 19.38
CA ARG A 507 -3.77 -0.30 18.77
C ARG A 507 -3.12 0.80 17.93
N ALA A 508 -1.81 0.76 17.78
CA ALA A 508 -1.05 1.77 17.03
C ALA A 508 -1.44 1.78 15.54
N ASN A 509 -1.77 0.61 15.00
CA ASN A 509 -2.09 0.40 13.58
C ASN A 509 -3.59 0.12 13.38
N PHE A 510 -4.46 0.90 14.01
CA PHE A 510 -5.90 0.72 13.82
C PHE A 510 -6.30 1.06 12.37
N GLY A 511 -6.90 0.07 11.70
CA GLY A 511 -7.26 0.14 10.28
C GLY A 511 -8.58 0.84 9.95
N ASN A 512 -9.25 1.49 10.92
CA ASN A 512 -10.53 2.20 10.70
C ASN A 512 -11.56 1.36 9.93
N GLY A 513 -12.02 1.82 8.75
CA GLY A 513 -13.00 1.10 7.94
C GLY A 513 -12.50 -0.25 7.40
N GLY A 514 -11.18 -0.44 7.33
CA GLY A 514 -10.56 -1.75 7.06
C GLY A 514 -10.67 -2.71 8.26
N GLU A 515 -10.63 -2.20 9.49
CA GLU A 515 -10.87 -3.03 10.68
C GLU A 515 -12.34 -3.50 10.73
N VAL A 516 -13.28 -2.65 10.29
CA VAL A 516 -14.68 -3.04 10.12
C VAL A 516 -14.84 -4.17 9.09
N GLU A 517 -14.15 -4.12 7.96
CA GLU A 517 -14.14 -5.21 6.96
C GLU A 517 -13.56 -6.50 7.52
N ASN A 518 -12.45 -6.41 8.24
CA ASN A 518 -11.82 -7.56 8.89
C ASN A 518 -12.79 -8.18 9.91
N LEU A 519 -13.49 -7.36 10.68
CA LEU A 519 -14.47 -7.81 11.66
C LEU A 519 -15.68 -8.50 11.01
N ILE A 520 -16.25 -7.93 9.95
CA ILE A 520 -17.34 -8.56 9.19
C ILE A 520 -16.87 -9.89 8.58
N SER A 521 -15.66 -9.93 8.01
CA SER A 521 -15.09 -11.15 7.43
C SER A 521 -14.92 -12.27 8.47
N LYS A 522 -14.48 -11.90 9.68
CA LYS A 522 -14.41 -12.81 10.82
C LYS A 522 -15.80 -13.27 11.26
N ALA A 523 -16.78 -12.37 11.32
CA ALA A 523 -18.16 -12.69 11.65
C ALA A 523 -18.78 -13.66 10.65
N LYS A 524 -18.56 -13.46 9.34
CA LYS A 524 -18.96 -14.40 8.28
C LYS A 524 -18.40 -15.81 8.52
N THR A 525 -17.13 -15.90 8.87
CA THR A 525 -16.46 -17.19 9.14
C THR A 525 -17.05 -17.88 10.38
N ASN A 526 -17.31 -17.13 11.45
CA ASN A 526 -17.90 -17.66 12.68
C ASN A 526 -19.36 -18.09 12.48
N TYR A 527 -20.13 -17.30 11.73
CA TYR A 527 -21.49 -17.65 11.34
C TYR A 527 -21.52 -18.93 10.53
N GLN A 528 -20.63 -19.10 9.54
CA GLN A 528 -20.53 -20.33 8.76
C GLN A 528 -20.21 -21.54 9.65
N SER A 529 -19.27 -21.39 10.58
CA SER A 529 -18.92 -22.43 11.54
C SER A 529 -20.14 -22.85 12.37
N ARG A 530 -20.91 -21.87 12.88
CA ARG A 530 -22.17 -22.13 13.59
C ARG A 530 -23.21 -22.81 12.70
N ALA A 531 -23.50 -22.25 11.53
CA ALA A 531 -24.52 -22.73 10.60
C ALA A 531 -24.21 -24.14 10.07
N SER A 532 -22.92 -24.50 9.96
CA SER A 532 -22.49 -25.84 9.55
C SER A 532 -22.91 -26.94 10.52
N THR A 533 -23.11 -26.61 11.80
CA THR A 533 -23.56 -27.58 12.83
C THR A 533 -25.06 -27.89 12.72
N LEU A 534 -25.83 -27.05 12.01
CA LEU A 534 -27.24 -27.25 11.76
C LEU A 534 -27.48 -28.08 10.48
N PRO A 535 -28.48 -28.98 10.49
CA PRO A 535 -28.97 -29.64 9.27
C PRO A 535 -29.35 -28.61 8.20
N ILE A 536 -29.12 -28.93 6.92
CA ILE A 536 -29.34 -28.00 5.79
C ILE A 536 -30.77 -27.44 5.78
N ALA A 537 -31.76 -28.23 6.21
CA ALA A 537 -33.16 -27.84 6.27
C ALA A 537 -33.45 -26.72 7.30
N ASP A 538 -32.67 -26.65 8.39
CA ASP A 538 -32.85 -25.71 9.50
C ASP A 538 -31.95 -24.46 9.37
N ARG A 539 -31.16 -24.38 8.29
CA ARG A 539 -30.31 -23.22 8.04
C ARG A 539 -31.18 -22.04 7.59
N PRO A 540 -31.09 -20.88 8.26
CA PRO A 540 -31.84 -19.70 7.84
C PRO A 540 -31.40 -19.27 6.43
N LYS A 541 -32.38 -18.83 5.64
CA LYS A 541 -32.16 -18.38 4.25
C LYS A 541 -31.39 -17.06 4.20
N GLU A 542 -31.54 -16.25 5.23
CA GLU A 542 -30.87 -14.96 5.41
C GLU A 542 -29.83 -15.06 6.53
N TRP A 543 -28.70 -14.39 6.34
CA TRP A 543 -27.61 -14.41 7.30
C TRP A 543 -27.84 -13.32 8.35
N ILE A 544 -28.27 -13.76 9.53
CA ILE A 544 -28.45 -12.89 10.69
C ILE A 544 -27.29 -13.16 11.68
N PHE A 545 -26.45 -12.15 11.87
CA PHE A 545 -25.38 -12.18 12.85
C PHE A 545 -25.92 -12.03 14.28
N LEU A 546 -25.46 -12.92 15.15
CA LEU A 546 -25.66 -12.89 16.60
C LEU A 546 -24.38 -12.41 17.29
N PRO A 547 -24.45 -12.00 18.57
CA PRO A 547 -23.28 -11.52 19.33
C PRO A 547 -22.04 -12.41 19.24
N GLN A 548 -22.24 -13.73 19.33
CA GLN A 548 -21.17 -14.74 19.24
C GLN A 548 -20.44 -14.80 17.90
N ASP A 549 -21.04 -14.27 16.82
CA ASP A 549 -20.40 -14.28 15.51
C ASP A 549 -19.31 -13.20 15.43
N PHE A 550 -19.55 -12.02 16.01
CA PHE A 550 -18.54 -10.96 16.10
C PHE A 550 -17.47 -11.27 17.15
N ASP A 551 -17.91 -11.82 18.28
CA ASP A 551 -17.03 -12.24 19.37
C ASP A 551 -17.56 -13.53 20.02
N PRO A 552 -16.94 -14.69 19.75
CA PRO A 552 -17.34 -15.96 20.36
C PRO A 552 -17.31 -15.93 21.89
N SER A 553 -16.50 -15.04 22.43
CA SER A 553 -16.35 -14.81 23.86
C SER A 553 -17.06 -13.51 24.25
N PHE A 554 -18.18 -13.09 23.67
CA PHE A 554 -18.77 -11.79 24.08
C PHE A 554 -19.20 -11.75 25.57
N ASP A 555 -19.53 -12.89 26.19
CA ASP A 555 -20.02 -12.98 27.58
C ASP A 555 -18.93 -13.25 28.65
N ARG A 556 -17.65 -12.99 28.35
CA ARG A 556 -16.51 -13.25 29.28
C ARG A 556 -16.70 -12.55 30.60
N GLN A 557 -17.25 -11.34 30.60
CA GLN A 557 -17.37 -10.52 31.81
C GLN A 557 -18.35 -11.15 32.82
N LYS A 558 -19.41 -11.83 32.36
CA LYS A 558 -20.31 -12.59 33.23
C LYS A 558 -19.69 -13.90 33.72
N SER A 559 -18.79 -14.49 32.92
CA SER A 559 -18.11 -15.75 33.24
C SER A 559 -16.75 -15.58 33.97
N ALA A 560 -16.22 -14.36 34.03
CA ALA A 560 -14.86 -14.02 34.48
C ALA A 560 -14.49 -14.52 35.89
N PRO A 561 -15.38 -14.44 36.91
CA PRO A 561 -15.04 -14.94 38.25
C PRO A 561 -14.86 -16.47 38.26
N SER A 562 -15.67 -17.19 37.47
CA SER A 562 -15.62 -18.65 37.37
C SER A 562 -14.43 -19.14 36.53
N ASN A 563 -13.96 -18.32 35.58
CA ASN A 563 -12.82 -18.62 34.72
C ASN A 563 -11.47 -18.32 35.39
N LEU A 564 -11.37 -17.32 36.26
CA LEU A 564 -10.08 -16.93 36.86
C LEU A 564 -9.48 -18.08 37.70
N ARG A 565 -10.26 -18.72 38.57
CA ARG A 565 -9.75 -19.85 39.37
C ARG A 565 -9.38 -21.06 38.52
N LYS A 566 -10.11 -21.31 37.43
CA LYS A 566 -9.75 -22.36 36.46
C LYS A 566 -8.45 -22.03 35.72
N LEU A 567 -8.28 -20.76 35.33
CA LEU A 567 -7.10 -20.27 34.60
C LEU A 567 -5.83 -20.33 35.44
N PHE A 568 -5.94 -20.31 36.77
CA PHE A 568 -4.82 -20.48 37.70
C PHE A 568 -4.73 -21.88 38.34
N ALA A 569 -5.59 -22.84 37.99
CA ALA A 569 -5.62 -24.16 38.62
C ALA A 569 -4.31 -24.97 38.46
N ASP A 570 -3.56 -24.72 37.40
CA ASP A 570 -2.26 -25.32 37.07
C ASP A 570 -1.05 -24.54 37.65
N VAL A 571 -1.28 -23.41 38.33
CA VAL A 571 -0.22 -22.61 38.97
C VAL A 571 -0.48 -22.56 40.47
N VAL A 572 0.30 -23.34 41.21
CA VAL A 572 0.18 -23.51 42.66
C VAL A 572 1.05 -22.48 43.39
N GLY A 573 0.56 -21.90 44.49
CA GLY A 573 1.31 -20.92 45.31
C GLY A 573 1.12 -19.45 44.90
N CYS A 574 0.05 -19.13 44.17
CA CYS A 574 -0.29 -17.78 43.70
C CYS A 574 -1.62 -17.26 44.30
N GLU A 575 -2.04 -17.75 45.47
CA GLU A 575 -3.34 -17.46 46.08
C GLU A 575 -3.50 -15.96 46.41
N SER A 576 -2.42 -15.31 46.85
CA SER A 576 -2.39 -13.87 47.11
C SER A 576 -2.59 -13.05 45.84
N VAL A 577 -2.02 -13.50 44.71
CA VAL A 577 -2.16 -12.87 43.39
C VAL A 577 -3.58 -13.04 42.87
N ILE A 578 -4.14 -14.23 42.99
CA ILE A 578 -5.53 -14.55 42.63
C ILE A 578 -6.48 -13.60 43.36
N HIS A 579 -6.30 -13.41 44.68
CA HIS A 579 -7.16 -12.52 45.46
C HIS A 579 -7.08 -11.04 45.03
N LYS A 580 -5.87 -10.55 44.71
CA LYS A 580 -5.68 -9.20 44.14
C LYS A 580 -6.41 -9.06 42.80
N LEU A 581 -6.24 -10.03 41.89
CA LEU A 581 -6.90 -10.01 40.57
C LEU A 581 -8.44 -10.13 40.67
N GLU A 582 -8.96 -10.95 41.59
CA GLU A 582 -10.40 -11.01 41.91
C GLU A 582 -10.94 -9.65 42.39
N THR A 583 -10.11 -8.85 43.06
CA THR A 583 -10.47 -7.50 43.49
C THR A 583 -10.52 -6.54 42.30
N TYR A 584 -9.51 -6.57 41.42
CA TYR A 584 -9.50 -5.74 40.21
C TYR A 584 -10.66 -6.06 39.27
N GLN A 585 -11.01 -7.34 39.10
CA GLN A 585 -12.18 -7.74 38.32
C GLN A 585 -13.49 -7.15 38.88
N ARG A 586 -13.66 -7.19 40.21
CA ARG A 586 -14.85 -6.61 40.87
C ARG A 586 -14.93 -5.10 40.67
N VAL A 587 -13.80 -4.40 40.76
CA VAL A 587 -13.72 -2.95 40.50
C VAL A 587 -14.07 -2.66 39.03
N ALA A 588 -13.47 -3.38 38.08
CA ALA A 588 -13.73 -3.21 36.65
C ALA A 588 -15.21 -3.35 36.30
N LEU A 589 -15.85 -4.41 36.81
CA LEU A 589 -17.27 -4.68 36.60
C LEU A 589 -18.16 -3.58 37.22
N ALA A 590 -17.85 -3.17 38.45
CA ALA A 590 -18.60 -2.14 39.15
C ALA A 590 -18.50 -0.76 38.48
N MET A 591 -17.34 -0.42 37.92
CA MET A 591 -17.12 0.84 37.20
C MET A 591 -17.78 0.84 35.83
N LYS A 592 -17.63 -0.24 35.06
CA LYS A 592 -18.27 -0.38 33.73
C LYS A 592 -19.79 -0.34 33.83
N SER A 593 -20.39 -0.88 34.90
CA SER A 593 -21.85 -0.78 35.15
C SER A 593 -22.35 0.65 35.38
N ARG A 594 -21.44 1.59 35.66
CA ARG A 594 -21.71 3.02 35.87
C ARG A 594 -21.17 3.89 34.73
N ASP A 595 -20.74 3.28 33.63
CA ASP A 595 -20.15 3.97 32.47
C ASP A 595 -18.89 4.80 32.83
N LEU A 596 -18.12 4.32 33.81
CA LEU A 596 -16.84 4.91 34.22
C LEU A 596 -15.68 4.06 33.71
N ASP A 597 -14.60 4.71 33.25
CA ASP A 597 -13.40 4.01 32.77
C ASP A 597 -12.59 3.40 33.94
N PRO A 598 -12.41 2.07 34.00
CA PRO A 598 -11.67 1.44 35.09
C PRO A 598 -10.15 1.64 35.04
N ARG A 599 -9.60 2.19 33.95
CA ARG A 599 -8.15 2.31 33.73
C ARG A 599 -7.42 3.20 34.72
N GLU A 600 -8.12 4.17 35.32
CA GLU A 600 -7.51 5.08 36.30
C GLU A 600 -7.33 4.43 37.69
N TYR A 601 -8.11 3.39 38.00
CA TYR A 601 -8.16 2.79 39.34
C TYR A 601 -7.56 1.38 39.39
N ILE A 602 -7.43 0.72 38.23
CA ILE A 602 -6.80 -0.60 38.14
C ILE A 602 -5.33 -0.42 37.76
N PRO A 603 -4.38 -0.90 38.58
CA PRO A 603 -2.96 -0.79 38.28
C PRO A 603 -2.61 -1.45 36.96
N THR A 604 -1.82 -0.80 36.12
CA THR A 604 -1.28 -1.37 34.87
C THR A 604 0.21 -1.70 34.96
N ASN A 605 0.86 -1.38 36.07
CA ASN A 605 2.31 -1.48 36.21
C ASN A 605 2.63 -2.37 37.40
N PHE A 606 3.36 -3.46 37.17
CA PHE A 606 3.65 -4.49 38.16
C PHE A 606 5.14 -4.79 38.28
N VAL A 607 5.59 -5.11 39.49
CA VAL A 607 6.93 -5.65 39.75
C VAL A 607 6.82 -7.07 40.26
N PHE A 608 7.39 -8.02 39.52
CA PHE A 608 7.42 -9.44 39.87
C PHE A 608 8.78 -9.79 40.47
N LYS A 609 8.81 -9.98 41.79
CA LYS A 609 10.04 -10.29 42.55
C LYS A 609 10.06 -11.77 42.94
N GLY A 610 11.19 -12.44 42.81
CA GLY A 610 11.40 -13.73 43.45
C GLY A 610 12.40 -14.64 42.74
N PRO A 611 12.68 -15.83 43.30
CA PRO A 611 13.66 -16.79 42.76
C PRO A 611 13.33 -17.29 41.33
N PRO A 612 14.29 -17.89 40.62
CA PRO A 612 14.04 -18.40 39.27
C PRO A 612 13.15 -19.65 39.34
N GLY A 613 12.29 -19.83 38.33
CA GLY A 613 11.40 -21.00 38.26
C GLY A 613 10.17 -20.94 39.18
N THR A 614 9.81 -19.79 39.73
CA THR A 614 8.61 -19.60 40.57
C THR A 614 7.34 -19.24 39.77
N GLY A 615 7.40 -19.23 38.44
CA GLY A 615 6.22 -19.01 37.59
C GLY A 615 5.91 -17.56 37.19
N LYS A 616 6.88 -16.63 37.34
CA LYS A 616 6.73 -15.20 36.93
C LYS A 616 6.21 -15.02 35.50
N THR A 617 6.89 -15.63 34.52
CA THR A 617 6.50 -15.55 33.09
C THR A 617 5.13 -16.19 32.84
N THR A 618 4.85 -17.34 33.46
CA THR A 618 3.55 -18.01 33.36
C THR A 618 2.43 -17.14 33.93
N THR A 619 2.68 -16.48 35.06
CA THR A 619 1.73 -15.55 35.70
C THR A 619 1.49 -14.32 34.85
N ALA A 620 2.51 -13.78 34.17
CA ALA A 620 2.34 -12.65 33.23
C ALA A 620 1.44 -13.00 32.03
N ARG A 621 1.55 -14.23 31.49
CA ARG A 621 0.64 -14.71 30.43
C ARG A 621 -0.80 -14.84 30.91
N LYS A 622 -1.00 -15.31 32.14
CA LYS A 622 -2.31 -15.38 32.77
C LYS A 622 -2.88 -13.99 33.08
N LEU A 623 -2.04 -13.07 33.53
CA LEU A 623 -2.38 -11.66 33.73
C LEU A 623 -2.91 -11.04 32.43
N ALA A 624 -2.26 -11.32 31.30
CA ALA A 624 -2.74 -10.86 29.98
C ALA A 624 -4.16 -11.34 29.68
N SER A 625 -4.45 -12.62 29.96
CA SER A 625 -5.80 -13.18 29.79
C SER A 625 -6.81 -12.50 30.70
N VAL A 626 -6.46 -12.26 31.98
CA VAL A 626 -7.35 -11.59 32.94
C VAL A 626 -7.64 -10.13 32.55
N TYR A 627 -6.63 -9.36 32.14
CA TYR A 627 -6.82 -7.97 31.71
C TYR A 627 -7.59 -7.86 30.40
N TYR A 628 -7.40 -8.83 29.51
CA TYR A 628 -8.20 -8.96 28.30
C TYR A 628 -9.67 -9.30 28.61
N ASP A 629 -9.93 -10.22 29.56
CA ASP A 629 -11.28 -10.57 30.01
C ASP A 629 -11.98 -9.41 30.72
N MET A 630 -11.24 -8.56 31.44
CA MET A 630 -11.74 -7.31 32.00
C MET A 630 -12.09 -6.26 30.93
N GLY A 631 -11.63 -6.45 29.69
CA GLY A 631 -11.80 -5.49 28.59
C GLY A 631 -10.82 -4.32 28.60
N LEU A 632 -9.73 -4.40 29.39
CA LEU A 632 -8.70 -3.36 29.47
C LEU A 632 -7.65 -3.48 28.37
N LEU A 633 -7.41 -4.70 27.87
CA LEU A 633 -6.47 -4.99 26.79
C LEU A 633 -7.19 -5.44 25.52
N ALA A 634 -6.53 -5.28 24.37
CA ALA A 634 -7.05 -5.67 23.06
C ALA A 634 -6.74 -7.14 22.69
N GLU A 635 -5.71 -7.74 23.30
CA GLU A 635 -5.33 -9.14 23.10
C GLU A 635 -4.85 -9.80 24.41
N PRO A 636 -5.06 -11.12 24.60
CA PRO A 636 -4.59 -11.88 25.77
C PRO A 636 -3.11 -12.29 25.66
N SER A 637 -2.30 -11.55 24.90
CA SER A 637 -0.96 -11.94 24.49
C SER A 637 0.10 -11.08 25.20
N VAL A 638 1.29 -11.67 25.42
CA VAL A 638 2.43 -11.00 26.08
C VAL A 638 3.50 -10.69 25.05
N VAL A 639 4.18 -9.55 25.19
CA VAL A 639 5.43 -9.21 24.51
C VAL A 639 6.54 -9.40 25.53
N GLU A 640 7.30 -10.48 25.39
CA GLU A 640 8.43 -10.81 26.26
C GLU A 640 9.70 -10.15 25.70
N CYS A 641 10.41 -9.38 26.52
CA CYS A 641 11.73 -8.86 26.21
C CYS A 641 12.64 -8.89 27.45
N SER A 642 13.95 -8.84 27.23
CA SER A 642 14.94 -8.72 28.29
C SER A 642 15.44 -7.28 28.39
N ALA A 643 16.06 -6.93 29.51
CA ALA A 643 16.76 -5.64 29.65
C ALA A 643 17.79 -5.40 28.52
N SER A 644 18.43 -6.45 28.01
CA SER A 644 19.41 -6.37 26.92
C SER A 644 18.81 -5.99 25.56
N ASP A 645 17.52 -6.29 25.33
CA ASP A 645 16.84 -5.96 24.07
C ASP A 645 16.54 -4.46 23.96
N LEU A 646 16.39 -3.78 25.11
CA LEU A 646 16.12 -2.36 25.22
C LEU A 646 17.39 -1.51 25.08
N ILE A 647 18.55 -2.06 25.45
CA ILE A 647 19.83 -1.34 25.44
C ILE A 647 20.36 -1.23 23.99
N GLY A 648 20.67 0.00 23.57
CA GLY A 648 21.28 0.31 22.27
C GLY A 648 22.75 -0.13 22.19
N LYS A 649 23.25 -0.32 20.95
CA LYS A 649 24.70 -0.53 20.72
C LYS A 649 25.51 0.78 20.77
N TYR A 650 24.83 1.92 20.59
CA TYR A 650 25.40 3.27 20.50
C TYR A 650 24.56 4.26 21.33
N ILE A 651 25.15 5.40 21.71
CA ILE A 651 24.52 6.43 22.56
C ILE A 651 23.33 7.04 21.78
N GLY A 652 22.16 7.18 22.42
CA GLY A 652 20.96 7.75 21.77
C GLY A 652 20.14 6.75 20.96
N HIS A 653 20.56 5.49 20.87
CA HIS A 653 19.84 4.45 20.15
C HIS A 653 18.96 3.58 21.07
N SER A 654 19.02 3.78 22.39
CA SER A 654 18.25 3.03 23.38
C SER A 654 16.82 3.57 23.51
N GLY A 655 16.64 4.89 23.41
CA GLY A 655 15.33 5.54 23.38
C GLY A 655 14.41 5.00 22.26
N PRO A 656 14.80 5.12 20.97
CA PRO A 656 13.99 4.63 19.86
C PRO A 656 13.71 3.12 19.91
N LYS A 657 14.63 2.31 20.44
CA LYS A 657 14.39 0.88 20.66
C LYS A 657 13.31 0.63 21.70
N THR A 658 13.36 1.36 22.82
CA THR A 658 12.37 1.26 23.90
C THR A 658 10.99 1.67 23.40
N ALA A 659 10.92 2.77 22.62
CA ALA A 659 9.68 3.21 21.97
C ALA A 659 9.09 2.13 21.03
N LYS A 660 9.90 1.50 20.19
CA LYS A 660 9.45 0.40 19.30
C LYS A 660 8.87 -0.79 20.07
N VAL A 661 9.46 -1.15 21.22
CA VAL A 661 8.95 -2.24 22.06
C VAL A 661 7.60 -1.84 22.69
N PHE A 662 7.44 -0.58 23.12
CA PHE A 662 6.17 -0.04 23.61
C PHE A 662 5.08 -0.04 22.53
N GLU A 663 5.41 0.36 21.31
CA GLU A 663 4.48 0.33 20.18
C GLU A 663 4.01 -1.10 19.87
N LYS A 664 4.93 -2.07 19.92
CA LYS A 664 4.60 -3.49 19.75
C LYS A 664 3.72 -4.04 20.89
N ALA A 665 3.87 -3.51 22.10
CA ALA A 665 3.11 -3.92 23.27
C ALA A 665 1.78 -3.17 23.46
N LEU A 666 1.43 -2.24 22.56
CA LEU A 666 0.20 -1.45 22.68
C LEU A 666 -1.04 -2.34 22.61
N GLY A 667 -1.88 -2.29 23.65
CA GLY A 667 -3.05 -3.16 23.81
C GLY A 667 -2.74 -4.57 24.35
N ARG A 668 -1.50 -4.82 24.81
CA ARG A 668 -0.98 -6.12 25.30
C ARG A 668 -0.23 -5.94 26.63
N VAL A 669 0.27 -7.05 27.20
CA VAL A 669 1.20 -7.02 28.34
C VAL A 669 2.64 -6.94 27.82
N LEU A 670 3.44 -5.99 28.32
CA LEU A 670 4.89 -5.91 28.15
C LEU A 670 5.58 -6.56 29.35
N PHE A 671 6.27 -7.68 29.14
CA PHE A 671 7.00 -8.39 30.18
C PHE A 671 8.51 -8.21 29.98
N ILE A 672 9.15 -7.49 30.90
CA ILE A 672 10.60 -7.22 30.90
C ILE A 672 11.27 -8.15 31.91
N ASP A 673 11.92 -9.21 31.43
CA ASP A 673 12.67 -10.13 32.29
C ASP A 673 14.07 -9.59 32.61
N GLU A 674 14.58 -9.99 33.77
CA GLU A 674 15.87 -9.54 34.33
C GLU A 674 16.02 -8.01 34.33
N ALA A 675 14.95 -7.29 34.67
CA ALA A 675 14.87 -5.83 34.62
C ALA A 675 15.91 -5.13 35.52
N TYR A 676 16.37 -5.81 36.58
CA TYR A 676 17.43 -5.32 37.47
C TYR A 676 18.75 -5.02 36.75
N ARG A 677 19.00 -5.58 35.57
CA ARG A 677 20.18 -5.23 34.75
C ARG A 677 20.18 -3.77 34.28
N LEU A 678 19.03 -3.09 34.33
CA LEU A 678 18.92 -1.66 34.10
C LEU A 678 19.50 -0.82 35.27
N ALA A 679 19.72 -1.45 36.45
CA ALA A 679 20.30 -0.81 37.63
C ALA A 679 21.83 -0.74 37.62
N ASP A 680 22.50 -1.64 36.88
CA ASP A 680 23.98 -1.74 36.83
C ASP A 680 24.65 -0.57 36.06
N GLY A 681 23.86 0.47 35.71
CA GLY A 681 24.26 1.66 34.96
C GLY A 681 25.21 2.62 35.68
N GLY A 682 25.71 2.28 36.87
CA GLY A 682 26.73 3.08 37.59
C GLY A 682 28.03 3.33 36.80
N LYS A 683 28.22 2.68 35.64
CA LYS A 683 29.33 2.90 34.70
C LYS A 683 28.92 3.14 33.23
N CYS A 684 27.63 3.12 32.88
CA CYS A 684 27.17 3.14 31.48
C CYS A 684 25.87 3.94 31.30
N SER A 685 25.93 5.06 30.56
CA SER A 685 24.81 6.00 30.31
C SER A 685 23.62 5.39 29.56
N TYR A 686 23.81 4.24 28.89
CA TYR A 686 22.79 3.57 28.08
C TYR A 686 21.61 3.03 28.90
N ALA A 687 21.87 2.45 30.09
CA ALA A 687 20.82 1.85 30.91
C ALA A 687 19.93 2.92 31.58
N SER A 688 20.54 4.05 32.01
CA SER A 688 19.79 5.20 32.52
C SER A 688 18.92 5.87 31.46
N GLU A 689 19.36 5.86 30.19
CA GLU A 689 18.57 6.34 29.04
C GLU A 689 17.29 5.51 28.89
N VAL A 690 17.40 4.18 28.95
CA VAL A 690 16.23 3.26 28.91
C VAL A 690 15.27 3.53 30.05
N VAL A 691 15.75 3.66 31.30
CA VAL A 691 14.87 3.90 32.45
C VAL A 691 14.13 5.24 32.33
N SER A 692 14.83 6.28 31.84
CA SER A 692 14.22 7.60 31.62
C SER A 692 13.14 7.54 30.54
N GLU A 693 13.43 6.86 29.42
CA GLU A 693 12.48 6.66 28.33
C GLU A 693 11.28 5.79 28.77
N LEU A 694 11.49 4.73 29.57
CA LEU A 694 10.40 3.92 30.12
C LEU A 694 9.43 4.79 30.94
N VAL A 695 9.95 5.63 31.83
CA VAL A 695 9.13 6.53 32.66
C VAL A 695 8.38 7.55 31.79
N ASP A 696 9.04 8.11 30.77
CA ASP A 696 8.42 9.06 29.84
C ASP A 696 7.30 8.40 29.02
N LEU A 697 7.56 7.25 28.40
CA LEU A 697 6.57 6.50 27.62
C LEU A 697 5.36 6.10 28.46
N MET A 698 5.56 5.66 29.71
CA MET A 698 4.46 5.32 30.62
C MET A 698 3.58 6.52 31.01
N THR A 699 4.10 7.74 30.87
CA THR A 699 3.36 8.99 31.18
C THR A 699 2.57 9.52 29.99
N LYS A 700 2.96 9.18 28.75
CA LYS A 700 2.26 9.62 27.52
C LYS A 700 0.86 9.00 27.42
N GLU A 701 -0.13 9.82 27.09
CA GLU A 701 -1.55 9.43 26.84
C GLU A 701 -1.72 8.35 25.74
N LYS A 702 -0.72 8.21 24.87
CA LYS A 702 -0.66 7.12 23.86
C LYS A 702 -0.57 5.74 24.52
N TYR A 703 0.13 5.59 25.64
CA TYR A 703 0.45 4.30 26.26
C TYR A 703 -0.21 4.10 27.63
N LYS A 704 -0.40 5.18 28.39
CA LYS A 704 -1.01 5.17 29.72
C LYS A 704 -2.37 4.47 29.71
N GLY A 705 -2.55 3.48 30.58
CA GLY A 705 -3.80 2.70 30.68
C GLY A 705 -4.11 1.75 29.52
N LYS A 706 -3.28 1.72 28.47
CA LYS A 706 -3.46 0.91 27.25
C LYS A 706 -2.44 -0.24 27.13
N ILE A 707 -1.47 -0.30 28.04
CA ILE A 707 -0.45 -1.34 28.15
C ILE A 707 -0.34 -1.74 29.61
N VAL A 708 -0.15 -3.04 29.86
CA VAL A 708 0.25 -3.52 31.19
C VAL A 708 1.73 -3.81 31.18
N VAL A 709 2.52 -3.12 31.99
CA VAL A 709 3.99 -3.28 32.06
C VAL A 709 4.36 -4.10 33.29
N VAL A 710 5.14 -5.17 33.09
CA VAL A 710 5.60 -6.06 34.15
C VAL A 710 7.13 -6.10 34.15
N LEU A 711 7.75 -5.64 35.23
CA LEU A 711 9.19 -5.78 35.46
C LEU A 711 9.45 -7.03 36.31
N ALA A 712 10.30 -7.94 35.85
CA ALA A 712 10.61 -9.17 36.57
C ALA A 712 12.10 -9.26 36.94
N GLY A 713 12.40 -9.79 38.14
CA GLY A 713 13.76 -9.99 38.60
C GLY A 713 13.87 -10.66 39.97
N TYR A 714 15.10 -10.76 40.47
CA TYR A 714 15.37 -11.23 41.84
C TYR A 714 15.05 -10.13 42.86
N GLU A 715 14.65 -10.53 44.07
CA GLU A 715 14.09 -9.62 45.06
C GLU A 715 15.05 -8.49 45.46
N ASP A 716 16.25 -8.83 45.91
CA ASP A 716 17.25 -7.86 46.37
C ASP A 716 17.70 -6.90 45.24
N GLU A 717 17.89 -7.44 44.04
CA GLU A 717 18.36 -6.68 42.88
C GLU A 717 17.27 -5.72 42.34
N MET A 718 16.01 -6.15 42.34
CA MET A 718 14.88 -5.28 41.98
C MET A 718 14.65 -4.18 43.02
N ASN A 719 14.84 -4.47 44.30
CA ASN A 719 14.83 -3.42 45.34
C ASN A 719 15.93 -2.39 45.09
N GLY A 720 17.12 -2.82 44.66
CA GLY A 720 18.20 -1.94 44.23
C GLY A 720 17.81 -1.05 43.04
N LEU A 721 17.20 -1.63 41.99
CA LEU A 721 16.73 -0.88 40.81
C LEU A 721 15.73 0.23 41.19
N LEU A 722 14.71 -0.11 41.99
CA LEU A 722 13.67 0.83 42.40
C LEU A 722 14.24 1.91 43.35
N GLY A 723 15.17 1.55 44.23
CA GLY A 723 15.85 2.49 45.12
C GLY A 723 16.74 3.49 44.38
N MET A 724 17.29 3.11 43.21
CA MET A 724 18.18 3.97 42.42
C MET A 724 17.44 5.05 41.63
N ASN A 725 16.18 4.81 41.24
CA ASN A 725 15.37 5.77 40.49
C ASN A 725 13.97 5.97 41.12
N PRO A 726 13.76 7.07 41.89
CA PRO A 726 12.46 7.40 42.48
C PRO A 726 11.34 7.58 41.44
N GLY A 727 11.71 8.00 40.22
CA GLY A 727 10.81 8.08 39.08
C GLY A 727 10.23 6.71 38.75
N LEU A 728 11.07 5.68 38.60
CA LEU A 728 10.61 4.33 38.33
C LEU A 728 9.77 3.76 39.49
N ALA A 729 10.23 3.90 40.74
CA ALA A 729 9.52 3.37 41.92
C ALA A 729 8.08 3.90 42.05
N SER A 730 7.88 5.21 41.82
CA SER A 730 6.55 5.82 41.94
C SER A 730 5.56 5.40 40.85
N ARG A 731 6.01 4.90 39.70
CA ARG A 731 5.13 4.42 38.61
C ARG A 731 4.82 2.92 38.70
N PHE A 732 5.49 2.20 39.60
CA PHE A 732 5.32 0.77 39.86
C PHE A 732 4.90 0.51 41.32
N PRO A 733 3.69 0.93 41.73
CA PRO A 733 3.25 0.78 43.12
C PRO A 733 2.89 -0.67 43.48
N GLU A 734 2.53 -1.50 42.50
CA GLU A 734 2.10 -2.88 42.74
C GLU A 734 3.26 -3.88 42.63
N GLU A 735 3.58 -4.49 43.76
CA GLU A 735 4.58 -5.55 43.84
C GLU A 735 3.92 -6.91 44.09
N ILE A 736 4.43 -7.92 43.40
CA ILE A 736 4.06 -9.33 43.54
C ILE A 736 5.32 -10.13 43.86
N CYS A 737 5.39 -10.65 45.08
CA CYS A 737 6.48 -11.48 45.55
C CYS A 737 6.14 -12.96 45.37
N PHE A 738 6.97 -13.66 44.61
CA PHE A 738 6.88 -15.09 44.36
C PHE A 738 7.85 -15.82 45.29
N ALA A 739 7.30 -16.52 46.29
CA ALA A 739 8.07 -17.32 47.22
C ALA A 739 8.61 -18.61 46.56
N ASN A 740 9.58 -19.25 47.22
CA ASN A 740 9.97 -20.61 46.85
C ASN A 740 8.78 -21.56 46.98
N LEU A 741 8.69 -22.53 46.07
CA LEU A 741 7.62 -23.52 46.07
C LEU A 741 7.74 -24.39 47.33
N SER A 742 6.60 -24.65 47.99
CA SER A 742 6.57 -25.58 49.12
C SER A 742 6.95 -26.99 48.65
N PRO A 743 7.57 -27.82 49.51
CA PRO A 743 7.87 -29.21 49.19
C PRO A 743 6.64 -30.00 48.73
N GLU A 744 5.48 -29.72 49.33
CA GLU A 744 4.20 -30.33 49.00
C GLU A 744 3.74 -29.90 47.58
N THR A 745 3.83 -28.61 47.27
CA THR A 745 3.57 -28.07 45.93
C THR A 745 4.51 -28.63 44.86
N CYS A 746 5.79 -28.84 45.19
CA CYS A 746 6.76 -29.43 44.26
C CYS A 746 6.39 -30.86 43.86
N VAL A 747 5.86 -31.65 44.80
CA VAL A 747 5.37 -33.02 44.51
C VAL A 747 4.12 -32.99 43.65
N GLU A 748 3.21 -32.04 43.89
CA GLU A 748 2.02 -31.85 43.05
C GLU A 748 2.39 -31.50 41.60
N ILE A 749 3.30 -30.54 41.41
CA ILE A 749 3.81 -30.17 40.07
C ILE A 749 4.51 -31.37 39.41
N LEU A 750 5.30 -32.13 40.17
CA LEU A 750 5.95 -33.34 39.67
C LEU A 750 4.93 -34.36 39.14
N ASN A 751 3.86 -34.61 39.91
CA ASN A 751 2.78 -35.52 39.52
C ASN A 751 2.05 -35.05 38.26
N ILE A 752 1.76 -33.75 38.15
CA ILE A 752 1.15 -33.16 36.95
C ILE A 752 2.04 -33.38 35.73
N LYS A 753 3.35 -33.13 35.84
CA LYS A 753 4.32 -33.29 34.74
C LYS A 753 4.48 -34.73 34.28
N ILE A 754 4.45 -35.69 35.21
CA ILE A 754 4.52 -37.12 34.89
C ILE A 754 3.23 -37.58 34.18
N ARG A 755 2.05 -37.15 34.65
CA ARG A 755 0.76 -37.43 33.98
C ARG A 755 0.70 -36.85 32.57
N GLN A 756 1.21 -35.62 32.37
CA GLN A 756 1.31 -35.00 31.04
C GLN A 756 2.19 -35.81 30.07
N ALA A 757 3.17 -36.56 30.57
CA ALA A 757 4.01 -37.44 29.77
C ALA A 757 3.34 -38.80 29.45
N GLY A 758 2.08 -39.01 29.86
CA GLY A 758 1.34 -40.26 29.62
C GLY A 758 1.76 -41.42 30.54
N ILE A 759 2.47 -41.16 31.63
CA ILE A 759 2.96 -42.16 32.57
C ILE A 759 2.00 -42.24 33.78
N GLY A 760 1.58 -43.45 34.13
CA GLY A 760 0.80 -43.74 35.33
C GLY A 760 1.59 -43.48 36.61
N LEU A 761 0.97 -42.81 37.59
CA LEU A 761 1.65 -42.38 38.81
C LEU A 761 2.07 -43.54 39.74
N GLY A 762 1.38 -44.69 39.68
CA GLY A 762 1.79 -45.94 40.36
C GLY A 762 2.12 -45.75 41.84
N PHE A 763 3.42 -45.80 42.16
CA PHE A 763 3.97 -45.57 43.51
C PHE A 763 3.54 -44.23 44.14
N LEU A 764 3.32 -43.19 43.33
CA LEU A 764 2.93 -41.85 43.77
C LEU A 764 1.42 -41.73 44.10
N GLU A 765 0.60 -42.72 43.72
CA GLU A 765 -0.86 -42.68 43.85
C GLU A 765 -1.39 -43.56 45.00
N TYR A 766 -0.70 -44.65 45.35
CA TYR A 766 -1.30 -45.76 46.11
C TYR A 766 -0.91 -45.88 47.60
N VAL A 767 0.09 -45.13 48.11
CA VAL A 767 0.61 -45.34 49.48
C VAL A 767 0.68 -44.02 50.26
N ARG A 768 -0.08 -43.90 51.35
CA ARG A 768 -0.01 -42.73 52.27
C ARG A 768 1.41 -42.42 52.78
N GLY A 769 2.32 -43.41 52.75
CA GLY A 769 3.75 -43.27 53.08
C GLY A 769 4.69 -42.94 51.91
N ALA A 770 4.31 -43.16 50.65
CA ALA A 770 5.16 -42.85 49.48
C ALA A 770 5.29 -41.34 49.24
N ASN A 771 4.19 -40.60 49.40
CA ASN A 771 4.23 -39.14 49.41
C ASN A 771 5.08 -38.63 50.59
N ALA A 772 5.07 -39.29 51.75
CA ALA A 772 5.90 -38.86 52.87
C ALA A 772 7.41 -39.02 52.59
N GLU A 773 7.84 -40.13 51.96
CA GLU A 773 9.24 -40.35 51.57
C GLU A 773 9.69 -39.35 50.48
N VAL A 774 8.89 -39.15 49.45
CA VAL A 774 9.18 -38.20 48.36
C VAL A 774 9.15 -36.75 48.85
N THR A 775 8.18 -36.37 49.69
CA THR A 775 8.11 -35.04 50.31
C THR A 775 9.27 -34.81 51.27
N ALA A 776 9.74 -35.82 52.01
CA ALA A 776 10.93 -35.70 52.87
C ALA A 776 12.22 -35.48 52.05
N LEU A 777 12.38 -36.17 50.92
CA LEU A 777 13.48 -35.91 49.99
C LEU A 777 13.35 -34.52 49.35
N MET A 778 12.14 -34.11 48.98
CA MET A 778 11.87 -32.80 48.43
C MET A 778 12.17 -31.68 49.43
N LYS A 779 11.88 -31.88 50.73
CA LYS A 779 12.29 -30.96 51.82
C LYS A 779 13.79 -30.76 51.85
N LYS A 780 14.57 -31.84 51.71
CA LYS A 780 16.04 -31.75 51.62
C LYS A 780 16.50 -31.03 50.34
N PHE A 781 15.82 -31.23 49.22
CA PHE A 781 16.10 -30.54 47.95
C PHE A 781 15.85 -29.04 48.01
N VAL A 782 14.69 -28.62 48.53
CA VAL A 782 14.31 -27.20 48.65
C VAL A 782 15.30 -26.45 49.56
N ALA A 783 15.92 -27.13 50.53
CA ALA A 783 16.94 -26.57 51.41
C ALA A 783 18.34 -26.43 50.76
N THR A 784 18.56 -26.95 49.55
CA THR A 784 19.88 -26.86 48.89
C THR A 784 20.19 -25.46 48.35
N LYS A 785 21.46 -25.06 48.40
CA LYS A 785 21.94 -23.83 47.74
C LYS A 785 21.80 -23.98 46.22
N GLY A 786 21.10 -23.04 45.58
CA GLY A 786 20.87 -23.05 44.13
C GLY A 786 19.58 -23.76 43.68
N TRP A 787 18.60 -23.91 44.57
CA TRP A 787 17.26 -24.39 44.21
C TRP A 787 16.56 -23.47 43.18
N GLY A 788 16.21 -24.04 42.03
CA GLY A 788 15.57 -23.40 40.87
C GLY A 788 14.08 -23.67 40.74
N ASN A 789 13.40 -24.07 41.83
CA ASN A 789 11.94 -24.27 41.91
C ASN A 789 11.40 -25.15 40.78
N ALA A 790 10.40 -24.69 40.01
CA ALA A 790 9.75 -25.51 38.98
C ALA A 790 10.72 -25.98 37.89
N ARG A 791 11.83 -25.26 37.62
CA ARG A 791 12.86 -25.71 36.65
C ARG A 791 13.55 -26.99 37.14
N ASP A 792 13.78 -27.09 38.43
CA ASP A 792 14.39 -28.28 39.04
C ASP A 792 13.40 -29.43 39.13
N VAL A 793 12.14 -29.13 39.48
CA VAL A 793 11.05 -30.12 39.46
C VAL A 793 10.85 -30.67 38.05
N GLU A 794 10.94 -29.83 37.02
CA GLU A 794 10.87 -30.28 35.62
C GLU A 794 12.07 -31.15 35.23
N THR A 795 13.26 -30.82 35.72
CA THR A 795 14.46 -31.65 35.51
C THR A 795 14.30 -33.01 36.18
N LEU A 796 13.76 -33.05 37.40
CA LEU A 796 13.42 -34.28 38.12
C LEU A 796 12.36 -35.10 37.37
N ALA A 797 11.28 -34.46 36.89
CA ALA A 797 10.25 -35.11 36.10
C ALA A 797 10.83 -35.76 34.84
N LYS A 798 11.65 -35.03 34.08
CA LYS A 798 12.34 -35.55 32.88
C LYS A 798 13.27 -36.73 33.22
N GLY A 799 13.98 -36.64 34.34
CA GLY A 799 14.83 -37.72 34.84
C GLY A 799 14.04 -38.98 35.18
N ILE A 800 12.90 -38.83 35.86
CA ILE A 800 11.99 -39.93 36.20
C ILE A 800 11.40 -40.54 34.93
N CYS A 801 10.87 -39.72 34.01
CA CYS A 801 10.35 -40.21 32.73
C CYS A 801 11.42 -40.99 31.96
N ARG A 802 12.66 -40.47 31.88
CA ARG A 802 13.78 -41.18 31.24
C ARG A 802 14.07 -42.53 31.91
N GLY A 803 14.05 -42.60 33.24
CA GLY A 803 14.23 -43.83 33.98
C GLY A 803 13.11 -44.86 33.75
N VAL A 804 11.85 -44.39 33.64
CA VAL A 804 10.71 -45.24 33.30
C VAL A 804 10.83 -45.77 31.86
N PHE A 805 11.13 -44.91 30.88
CA PHE A 805 11.35 -45.33 29.49
C PHE A 805 12.56 -46.28 29.33
N ALA A 806 13.62 -46.09 30.12
CA ALA A 806 14.81 -46.94 30.06
C ALA A 806 14.63 -48.31 30.75
N SER A 807 13.65 -48.44 31.65
CA SER A 807 13.36 -49.70 32.37
C SER A 807 12.35 -50.60 31.66
N LEU A 808 11.78 -50.15 30.53
CA LEU A 808 10.82 -50.90 29.73
C LEU A 808 11.48 -51.66 28.57
N GLY A 809 11.28 -52.98 28.54
CA GLY A 809 11.29 -53.76 27.29
C GLY A 809 10.00 -53.50 26.50
N ALA A 810 9.97 -53.87 25.22
CA ALA A 810 9.01 -53.43 24.18
C ALA A 810 7.49 -53.75 24.37
N GLY A 811 6.94 -53.79 25.60
CA GLY A 811 5.51 -54.01 25.82
C GLY A 811 4.99 -53.96 27.27
N GLY A 812 5.60 -53.19 28.19
CA GLY A 812 5.10 -53.03 29.58
C GLY A 812 4.28 -51.76 29.82
N GLU A 813 3.48 -51.73 30.89
CA GLU A 813 2.74 -50.53 31.32
C GLU A 813 3.70 -49.42 31.79
N LEU A 814 3.48 -48.20 31.30
CA LEU A 814 4.25 -47.00 31.67
C LEU A 814 3.83 -46.52 33.06
N VAL A 815 4.40 -47.10 34.12
CA VAL A 815 4.07 -46.75 35.51
C VAL A 815 5.32 -46.39 36.31
N CYS A 816 5.23 -45.36 37.15
CA CYS A 816 6.32 -44.99 38.05
C CYS A 816 6.51 -46.01 39.19
N THR A 817 7.67 -46.65 39.22
CA THR A 817 8.11 -47.52 40.32
C THR A 817 8.92 -46.74 41.36
N ARG A 818 8.93 -47.22 42.61
CA ARG A 818 9.67 -46.60 43.72
C ARG A 818 11.14 -46.40 43.40
N ASP A 819 11.80 -47.42 42.83
CA ASP A 819 13.24 -47.43 42.60
C ASP A 819 13.67 -46.34 41.60
N VAL A 820 12.87 -46.10 40.57
CA VAL A 820 13.14 -45.04 39.59
C VAL A 820 12.94 -43.66 40.21
N VAL A 821 11.82 -43.44 40.91
CA VAL A 821 11.51 -42.13 41.52
C VAL A 821 12.52 -41.76 42.60
N VAL A 822 12.75 -42.67 43.56
CA VAL A 822 13.68 -42.43 44.67
C VAL A 822 15.13 -42.43 44.19
N GLY A 823 15.48 -43.28 43.21
CA GLY A 823 16.82 -43.32 42.63
C GLY A 823 17.21 -42.02 41.93
N VAL A 824 16.31 -41.45 41.12
CA VAL A 824 16.55 -40.16 40.43
C VAL A 824 16.63 -39.01 41.45
N LEU A 825 15.75 -38.97 42.45
CA LEU A 825 15.79 -37.98 43.51
C LEU A 825 17.11 -38.07 44.31
N ARG A 826 17.50 -39.25 44.78
CA ARG A 826 18.76 -39.41 45.54
C ARG A 826 19.99 -39.10 44.69
N GLY A 827 20.00 -39.50 43.41
CA GLY A 827 21.08 -39.21 42.48
C GLY A 827 21.28 -37.71 42.28
N MET A 828 20.21 -36.99 41.97
CA MET A 828 20.27 -35.53 41.75
C MET A 828 20.58 -34.77 43.06
N LEU A 829 20.13 -35.25 44.22
CA LEU A 829 20.46 -34.64 45.53
C LEU A 829 21.96 -34.83 45.83
N GLY A 830 22.48 -36.04 45.61
CA GLY A 830 23.89 -36.36 45.81
C GLY A 830 24.83 -35.58 44.90
N GLU A 831 24.47 -35.39 43.63
CA GLU A 831 25.24 -34.54 42.72
C GLU A 831 25.29 -33.07 43.16
N ARG A 832 24.19 -32.55 43.70
CA ARG A 832 24.12 -31.16 44.19
C ARG A 832 24.89 -30.95 45.48
N MET A 833 24.77 -31.85 46.45
CA MET A 833 25.56 -31.80 47.68
C MET A 833 27.07 -31.85 47.38
N LYS A 834 27.49 -32.68 46.41
CA LYS A 834 28.88 -32.71 45.93
C LYS A 834 29.36 -31.40 45.30
N ARG A 835 28.48 -30.67 44.59
CA ARG A 835 28.81 -29.35 43.99
C ARG A 835 28.77 -28.21 45.01
N GLY A 836 27.99 -28.34 46.07
CA GLY A 836 27.83 -27.34 47.14
C GLY A 836 28.95 -27.32 48.18
N GLY A 837 29.85 -28.31 48.19
CA GLY A 837 30.99 -28.39 49.10
C GLY A 837 30.69 -29.02 50.47
N ASP A 838 29.48 -29.57 50.67
CA ASP A 838 29.12 -30.28 51.90
C ASP A 838 29.72 -31.70 51.90
N CYS A 839 30.39 -32.08 52.98
CA CYS A 839 30.86 -33.44 53.21
C CYS A 839 29.66 -34.40 53.20
N VAL A 840 29.64 -35.36 52.27
CA VAL A 840 28.52 -36.29 52.13
C VAL A 840 28.65 -37.38 53.21
N ASP A 841 27.91 -37.28 54.30
CA ASP A 841 27.66 -38.43 55.18
C ASP A 841 26.80 -39.45 54.42
N GLU A 842 27.38 -40.62 54.13
CA GLU A 842 26.70 -41.69 53.39
C GLU A 842 25.41 -42.17 54.07
N GLU A 843 25.32 -42.10 55.41
CA GLU A 843 24.11 -42.43 56.16
C GLU A 843 22.95 -41.45 55.91
N THR A 844 23.25 -40.19 55.60
CA THR A 844 22.24 -39.12 55.42
C THR A 844 21.56 -39.17 54.05
N VAL A 845 22.23 -39.77 53.06
CA VAL A 845 21.77 -39.90 51.65
C VAL A 845 21.24 -41.31 51.34
N TRP A 846 21.79 -42.36 51.97
CA TRP A 846 21.55 -43.76 51.58
C TRP A 846 20.83 -44.65 52.62
N GLY A 847 20.13 -44.05 53.60
CA GLY A 847 19.36 -44.72 54.67
C GLY A 847 19.06 -46.22 54.47
N ASN A 848 19.61 -47.03 55.38
CA ASN A 848 19.59 -48.50 55.49
C ASN A 848 18.61 -49.23 54.55
N SER A 849 19.11 -49.62 53.38
CA SER A 849 18.52 -50.67 52.56
C SER A 849 19.64 -51.39 51.78
N ARG A 850 20.45 -52.17 52.52
CA ARG A 850 21.31 -53.20 51.92
C ARG A 850 20.44 -54.33 51.39
N ILE A 851 20.13 -54.30 50.10
CA ILE A 851 19.72 -55.51 49.36
C ILE A 851 20.99 -56.10 48.75
N ARG A 852 21.30 -57.34 49.17
CA ARG A 852 22.44 -58.13 48.72
C ARG A 852 22.35 -58.37 47.20
N GLY A 853 23.29 -57.80 46.44
CA GLY A 853 23.54 -58.15 45.06
C GLY A 853 24.87 -58.88 44.92
N THR A 854 24.80 -60.14 44.52
CA THR A 854 25.87 -60.82 43.80
C THR A 854 26.14 -60.08 42.49
N ASP A 855 27.27 -59.42 42.34
CA ASP A 855 28.16 -59.71 41.20
C ASP A 855 29.53 -59.03 41.34
N ASN A 856 30.56 -59.79 40.96
CA ASN A 856 31.95 -59.38 40.93
C ASN A 856 32.20 -58.37 39.80
N ARG A 857 32.84 -57.22 40.10
CA ARG A 857 33.85 -56.60 39.21
C ARG A 857 34.67 -55.49 39.89
N LYS A 858 35.89 -55.89 40.28
CA LYS A 858 37.18 -55.18 40.34
C LYS A 858 37.19 -53.64 40.44
N MET A 859 37.64 -53.20 41.61
CA MET A 859 38.33 -51.92 41.89
C MET A 859 39.44 -51.62 40.88
N MET A 860 39.50 -50.36 40.44
CA MET A 860 40.78 -49.68 40.19
C MET A 860 40.71 -48.28 40.81
N MET A 861 41.49 -48.09 41.87
CA MET A 861 41.85 -46.78 42.39
C MET A 861 42.75 -46.07 41.38
N ALA A 862 42.54 -44.76 41.17
CA ALA A 862 43.56 -43.89 40.64
C ALA A 862 43.57 -42.58 41.45
N ASP A 863 44.73 -42.36 42.06
CA ASP A 863 45.10 -41.26 42.94
C ASP A 863 45.21 -39.93 42.17
N ARG A 864 45.05 -38.84 42.93
CA ARG A 864 45.11 -37.45 42.50
C ARG A 864 46.56 -37.04 42.19
N ARG A 865 46.73 -36.25 41.11
CA ARG A 865 47.43 -34.94 41.03
C ARG A 865 48.22 -34.80 39.73
N THR A 866 48.15 -33.57 39.21
CA THR A 866 48.86 -32.96 38.05
C THR A 866 48.43 -33.53 36.69
N GLY A 867 48.20 -32.78 35.62
CA GLY A 867 48.38 -31.37 35.31
C GLY A 867 48.51 -31.27 33.77
N GLN A 868 47.58 -30.57 33.11
CA GLN A 868 47.71 -29.96 31.77
C GLN A 868 48.03 -30.82 30.51
N ARG A 869 47.07 -30.75 29.56
CA ARG A 869 47.22 -30.40 28.12
C ARG A 869 48.44 -30.95 27.34
N LYS A 870 48.21 -31.66 26.22
CA LYS A 870 48.01 -31.16 24.83
C LYS A 870 48.42 -32.21 23.75
N LEU A 871 47.57 -32.29 22.71
CA LEU A 871 47.82 -32.46 21.25
C LEU A 871 48.66 -33.62 20.65
N GLU A 872 47.99 -34.29 19.68
CA GLU A 872 48.46 -34.81 18.36
C GLU A 872 49.55 -35.92 18.36
N ARG A 873 49.58 -36.95 17.49
CA ARG A 873 49.03 -37.33 16.16
C ARG A 873 49.43 -38.84 16.01
N VAL A 874 48.76 -39.76 15.30
CA VAL A 874 48.85 -40.04 13.85
C VAL A 874 47.98 -41.28 13.54
N LYS A 875 47.10 -41.12 12.55
CA LYS A 875 46.61 -41.99 11.44
C LYS A 875 46.55 -43.54 11.49
N GLU A 876 45.45 -44.00 10.88
CA GLU A 876 45.29 -45.17 9.97
C GLU A 876 45.26 -46.57 10.65
N LYS A 877 44.29 -47.48 10.42
CA LYS A 877 43.48 -47.88 9.24
C LYS A 877 42.23 -48.68 9.71
N LEU A 878 41.10 -48.53 9.03
CA LEU A 878 40.39 -49.57 8.25
C LEU A 878 39.02 -49.03 7.75
N PRO A 879 38.47 -49.57 6.64
CA PRO A 879 37.65 -48.83 5.68
C PRO A 879 36.15 -49.19 5.72
N GLY A 880 35.32 -48.37 5.08
CA GLY A 880 33.96 -48.74 4.68
C GLY A 880 33.00 -47.57 4.69
N GLU A 881 32.71 -47.04 3.50
CA GLU A 881 31.77 -45.94 3.21
C GLU A 881 30.33 -46.23 3.65
N VAL A 882 29.57 -45.22 4.10
CA VAL A 882 28.49 -44.53 3.34
C VAL A 882 28.12 -43.20 4.05
N LYS A 883 27.78 -42.21 3.22
CA LYS A 883 27.59 -40.77 3.48
C LYS A 883 26.19 -40.41 4.04
N LYS A 884 26.16 -39.24 4.74
CA LYS A 884 25.08 -38.22 4.92
C LYS A 884 23.76 -38.67 5.59
N VAL A 885 23.42 -38.15 6.77
CA VAL A 885 22.69 -36.89 7.08
C VAL A 885 21.33 -36.81 6.39
N GLY A 886 20.28 -37.05 7.18
CA GLY A 886 18.87 -36.84 6.82
C GLY A 886 18.04 -38.11 6.92
N GLU A 887 17.50 -38.40 8.12
CA GLU A 887 16.25 -39.15 8.37
C GLU A 887 16.16 -39.53 9.85
N LEU A 888 15.61 -38.62 10.66
CA LEU A 888 15.11 -38.91 12.01
C LEU A 888 13.88 -38.03 12.34
N GLU A 889 13.11 -37.68 11.30
CA GLU A 889 11.86 -36.91 11.41
C GLU A 889 10.60 -37.67 10.95
N VAL A 890 10.70 -38.96 10.60
CA VAL A 890 9.52 -39.72 10.12
C VAL A 890 8.84 -40.57 11.21
N PHE A 891 9.37 -40.60 12.44
CA PHE A 891 8.77 -41.41 13.52
C PHE A 891 7.78 -40.64 14.43
N LEU A 892 7.52 -39.35 14.19
CA LEU A 892 6.56 -38.54 14.97
C LEU A 892 5.28 -38.14 14.19
N ALA A 893 5.07 -38.69 12.98
CA ALA A 893 3.92 -38.35 12.13
C ALA A 893 2.98 -39.55 11.82
N SER A 894 2.87 -40.53 12.71
CA SER A 894 1.86 -41.60 12.61
C SER A 894 1.20 -41.87 13.97
N GLY A 895 0.29 -40.96 14.33
CA GLY A 895 -0.59 -41.06 15.50
C GLY A 895 -1.90 -40.32 15.22
N MET A 896 -2.50 -40.56 14.05
CA MET A 896 -3.89 -40.24 13.75
C MET A 896 -4.61 -41.55 13.44
N GLN A 897 -5.35 -42.05 14.43
CA GLN A 897 -6.66 -42.66 14.25
C GLN A 897 -7.46 -42.46 15.54
#